data_AF-A0AAV9SVE9-F1
#
_entry.id   AF-A0AAV9SVE9-F1
#
_cell.length_a   1.000
_cell.length_b   1.000
_cell.length_c   1.000
_cell.angle_alpha   90.00
_cell.angle_beta   90.00
_cell.angle_gamma   90.00
#
_symmetry.space_group_name_H-M   'P 1'
#
loop_
_entity.id
_entity.type
_entity.pdbx_description
1 polymer ?
#
loop_
_entity_poly.entity_id
_entity_poly.type
_entity_poly.pdbx_seq_one_letter_code
_entity_poly.pdbx_strand_id
1 'polypeptide(L)'
;MSATADSRLLVRVYNFEAEDRNPPGSDAHTLARIVAEGQEDRETAIDPWRRFFEPRTPSQDSDGFLTAALDVETAALREKWLLFRESCPGAEQLDLTTSQPTVKSVKETVEAVQTAWESSQRQHGRFSKAKKFFHRFCGTLNSHKIMMAVLPSGNEYISIFTGVLNVIIHASANHEKVVEDLSNALCTIGEHVNDCATDQELFQTEDMQKLIADLYAHIFLFLTSVMDWMMKRRRQRLLDSFKEDLPSVIENDMEKIKGISDRIRYLAAQGSRAEARSTRLALEDLARDVRIGLEGERRHQAEMIHHAKAMRREQERSSSSWSFEKRQQLAETIVDLLEDKALIQHTSEEVALSSRFLEDYFDRDRVRLPYDAFNPVMVDAETVSHISDWAKAPPPNLLWLEGDPMQCDDFDNPVTMMAARIVSLADQLKTPVVSYFCELRRDERLRDGNGSREAQALVSLAYSLIRQLLELLPPAFESSSDLSTERFRSLDGTIRSWNTALSVIADLVDTMPGSVFCIIDGLHWLNDRSTDDRLPELFRQDSSTMRSITLVSPLACWAFIGGLAAASPAGKCDSSGFLTVQTSNGPITGHPASNSSNVLEYLGIPYVKPPVGDLRFAPPERFIGNSSHEASSFGFDCPLSPSRQVNYPDMTPQAQRIIGYFASGAGTPQSEDCLTLNIWTRRKKEAQKPVIVFFYGGRFAIGNTNSPFYNGKYFAAAQDVVVVTVNYRLNIFGFPGAPGQPQNLGLRDQRAAVEWVRDNIAGFGGDPTKITIAGQSSGGVAVDYWAYAYTEDPIVNGLIAPSGNAFSFPLNSPGVPERNWESVVAAVNCTDAADVMVCMRAQRWEAIKAAAAAVRPTSSSSVLRAIPPFYPRVDNEIVFDDYVSLTESGSFAKLPILFGNNNNEDGYYRIPAYGNGVVPTPEQVASFLLESFTCPNSYQAEARRAQGVPAWVYRYFGDWDNTRLFPTSGAYHGVDLHMVFGASEDVSGIAASEPQRRTTALVQRAWAAFAGDPVDGLSSVVGWPRFDPGEESLVLLAVDNSPEARFVKPEVYDAPCSTITMGALATPAPA
;
A
#
# COMPACT_ATOMS: atom_id res chain seq x y z
N MET A 1 -22.59 53.64 21.34
CA MET A 1 -24.04 53.36 21.38
C MET A 1 -24.30 52.17 20.48
N SER A 2 -25.12 51.23 20.98
CA SER A 2 -25.91 50.23 20.23
C SER A 2 -26.56 50.85 18.96
N ALA A 3 -26.91 50.12 17.89
CA ALA A 3 -26.80 48.70 17.50
C ALA A 3 -26.91 48.65 15.93
N THR A 4 -26.96 47.54 15.17
CA THR A 4 -27.24 46.11 15.42
C THR A 4 -26.33 45.19 14.59
N ALA A 5 -26.35 43.88 14.91
CA ALA A 5 -26.03 42.81 13.97
C ALA A 5 -27.34 42.22 13.42
N ASP A 6 -27.42 41.93 12.11
CA ASP A 6 -28.58 41.25 11.51
C ASP A 6 -28.33 39.73 11.48
N SER A 7 -28.80 39.04 12.51
CA SER A 7 -28.56 37.61 12.76
C SER A 7 -29.46 36.69 11.92
N ARG A 8 -29.53 36.94 10.59
CA ARG A 8 -30.45 36.27 9.65
C ARG A 8 -29.79 35.47 8.52
N LEU A 9 -28.57 34.97 8.73
CA LEU A 9 -28.08 33.86 7.92
C LEU A 9 -28.87 32.59 8.30
N LEU A 10 -29.78 32.18 7.42
CA LEU A 10 -30.66 31.03 7.54
C LEU A 10 -30.93 30.50 6.12
N VAL A 11 -30.52 29.25 5.88
CA VAL A 11 -30.85 28.28 4.81
C VAL A 11 -31.53 28.80 3.52
N ARG A 12 -30.92 28.51 2.36
CA ARG A 12 -31.65 28.40 1.08
C ARG A 12 -31.16 27.21 0.24
N VAL A 13 -32.12 26.35 -0.11
CA VAL A 13 -31.96 25.12 -0.89
C VAL A 13 -32.12 25.42 -2.39
N TYR A 14 -31.39 24.71 -3.27
CA TYR A 14 -31.56 24.80 -4.72
C TYR A 14 -32.89 24.19 -5.19
N ASN A 15 -33.56 24.84 -6.14
CA ASN A 15 -34.79 24.37 -6.79
C ASN A 15 -34.68 24.58 -8.31
N PHE A 16 -35.18 23.64 -9.11
CA PHE A 16 -34.95 23.55 -10.56
C PHE A 16 -35.71 24.58 -11.43
N GLU A 17 -36.62 25.38 -10.89
CA GLU A 17 -37.42 26.35 -11.66
C GLU A 17 -36.72 27.72 -11.89
N ALA A 18 -35.38 27.75 -11.94
CA ALA A 18 -34.60 28.99 -11.89
C ALA A 18 -34.16 29.58 -13.25
N GLU A 19 -34.49 28.97 -14.39
CA GLU A 19 -34.08 29.49 -15.71
C GLU A 19 -34.80 30.80 -16.09
N ASP A 20 -36.08 30.95 -15.74
CA ASP A 20 -36.94 32.08 -16.17
C ASP A 20 -36.71 33.41 -15.43
N ARG A 21 -35.73 33.51 -14.51
CA ARG A 21 -35.56 34.69 -13.63
C ARG A 21 -34.17 35.31 -13.57
N ASN A 22 -33.19 34.73 -14.25
CA ASN A 22 -31.85 35.32 -14.29
C ASN A 22 -31.76 36.40 -15.39
N PRO A 23 -31.13 37.56 -15.11
CA PRO A 23 -31.00 38.61 -16.11
C PRO A 23 -30.13 38.13 -17.30
N PRO A 24 -30.45 38.51 -18.55
CA PRO A 24 -29.73 38.01 -19.71
C PRO A 24 -28.25 38.45 -19.66
N GLY A 25 -27.34 37.48 -19.56
CA GLY A 25 -25.89 37.72 -19.59
C GLY A 25 -25.11 37.40 -18.30
N SER A 26 -25.67 36.69 -17.32
CA SER A 26 -24.86 36.08 -16.25
C SER A 26 -24.24 34.75 -16.70
N ASP A 27 -23.06 34.41 -16.15
CA ASP A 27 -22.27 33.24 -16.54
C ASP A 27 -22.99 31.89 -16.33
N ALA A 28 -24.05 31.87 -15.51
CA ALA A 28 -24.92 30.72 -15.32
C ALA A 28 -25.58 30.21 -16.62
N HIS A 29 -25.87 31.10 -17.57
CA HIS A 29 -26.44 30.71 -18.88
C HIS A 29 -25.46 29.91 -19.75
N THR A 30 -24.15 30.07 -19.55
CA THR A 30 -23.13 29.38 -20.35
C THR A 30 -22.97 27.92 -19.92
N LEU A 31 -23.13 27.62 -18.63
CA LEU A 31 -22.98 26.28 -18.07
C LEU A 31 -24.20 25.39 -18.31
N ALA A 32 -25.42 25.90 -18.12
CA ALA A 32 -26.65 25.11 -18.32
C ALA A 32 -26.74 24.52 -19.74
N ARG A 33 -26.31 25.29 -20.76
CA ARG A 33 -26.34 24.87 -22.17
C ARG A 33 -25.30 23.80 -22.55
N ILE A 34 -24.31 23.53 -21.70
CA ILE A 34 -23.27 22.51 -21.94
C ILE A 34 -23.69 21.14 -21.40
N VAL A 35 -24.55 21.11 -20.38
CA VAL A 35 -24.95 19.88 -19.66
C VAL A 35 -26.19 19.20 -20.28
N ALA A 36 -27.03 19.95 -21.00
CA ALA A 36 -28.34 19.47 -21.45
C ALA A 36 -28.34 18.48 -22.65
N GLU A 37 -27.20 18.24 -23.32
CA GLU A 37 -27.15 17.49 -24.59
C GLU A 37 -26.88 15.97 -24.45
N GLY A 38 -27.00 15.39 -23.24
CA GLY A 38 -26.37 14.09 -22.92
C GLY A 38 -27.20 12.97 -22.26
N GLN A 39 -28.52 13.02 -22.14
CA GLN A 39 -29.30 11.97 -21.45
C GLN A 39 -30.62 11.58 -22.14
N GLU A 40 -30.73 10.30 -22.56
CA GLU A 40 -32.00 9.58 -22.72
C GLU A 40 -31.85 8.13 -22.16
N ASP A 41 -32.99 7.52 -21.82
CA ASP A 41 -33.23 6.13 -21.38
C ASP A 41 -32.78 5.66 -19.97
N ARG A 42 -33.70 5.82 -19.01
CA ARG A 42 -33.76 5.08 -17.73
C ARG A 42 -35.06 4.25 -17.65
N GLU A 43 -35.05 2.99 -18.08
CA GLU A 43 -36.21 2.07 -17.89
C GLU A 43 -35.88 0.67 -17.32
N THR A 44 -34.60 0.34 -17.10
CA THR A 44 -34.17 -1.03 -16.68
C THR A 44 -33.66 -1.13 -15.25
N ALA A 45 -34.52 -0.85 -14.26
CA ALA A 45 -34.27 -1.12 -12.84
C ALA A 45 -35.24 -2.19 -12.31
N ILE A 46 -34.79 -3.46 -12.21
CA ILE A 46 -35.55 -4.59 -11.67
C ILE A 46 -34.70 -5.34 -10.61
N ASP A 47 -35.34 -5.67 -9.48
CA ASP A 47 -34.79 -6.29 -8.26
C ASP A 47 -33.67 -7.36 -8.45
N PRO A 48 -32.47 -7.19 -7.85
CA PRO A 48 -31.39 -8.16 -7.93
C PRO A 48 -31.75 -9.56 -7.41
N TRP A 49 -32.52 -9.66 -6.32
CA TRP A 49 -32.89 -10.96 -5.73
C TRP A 49 -33.84 -11.78 -6.62
N ARG A 50 -34.57 -11.13 -7.55
CA ARG A 50 -35.46 -11.82 -8.50
C ARG A 50 -34.69 -12.49 -9.63
N ARG A 51 -33.49 -12.01 -9.98
CA ARG A 51 -32.60 -12.66 -10.97
C ARG A 51 -32.21 -14.09 -10.57
N PHE A 52 -32.30 -14.46 -9.29
CA PHE A 52 -32.14 -15.84 -8.81
C PHE A 52 -33.29 -16.79 -9.27
N PHE A 53 -34.40 -16.29 -9.82
CA PHE A 53 -35.49 -17.12 -10.33
C PHE A 53 -35.64 -17.10 -11.86
N GLU A 54 -34.84 -16.27 -12.56
CA GLU A 54 -34.85 -16.16 -14.02
C GLU A 54 -33.71 -16.97 -14.67
N PRO A 55 -33.90 -17.62 -15.84
CA PRO A 55 -32.82 -18.34 -16.50
C PRO A 55 -31.67 -17.37 -16.85
N ARG A 56 -30.49 -17.55 -16.23
CA ARG A 56 -29.28 -16.84 -16.68
C ARG A 56 -28.88 -17.45 -18.03
N THR A 57 -28.90 -16.65 -19.09
CA THR A 57 -27.91 -16.85 -20.15
C THR A 57 -26.52 -16.72 -19.50
N PRO A 58 -25.54 -17.57 -19.86
CA PRO A 58 -24.19 -17.42 -19.32
C PRO A 58 -23.62 -16.09 -19.81
N SER A 59 -23.59 -15.08 -18.94
CA SER A 59 -22.91 -13.81 -19.18
C SER A 59 -21.41 -14.05 -19.29
N GLN A 60 -20.76 -13.35 -20.20
CA GLN A 60 -19.33 -13.53 -20.48
C GLN A 60 -18.42 -12.90 -19.41
N ASP A 61 -19.01 -12.24 -18.41
CA ASP A 61 -18.35 -11.57 -17.31
C ASP A 61 -18.61 -12.33 -16.00
N SER A 62 -17.78 -13.34 -15.72
CA SER A 62 -17.55 -13.81 -14.36
C SER A 62 -16.08 -13.63 -14.01
N ASP A 63 -15.81 -13.23 -12.76
CA ASP A 63 -14.46 -13.12 -12.18
C ASP A 63 -13.88 -14.52 -11.90
N GLY A 64 -13.85 -15.34 -12.96
CA GLY A 64 -13.93 -16.80 -12.96
C GLY A 64 -12.68 -17.55 -12.51
N PHE A 65 -11.95 -17.02 -11.52
CA PHE A 65 -10.85 -17.72 -10.85
C PHE A 65 -10.98 -17.78 -9.32
N LEU A 66 -11.66 -16.82 -8.67
CA LEU A 66 -11.79 -16.80 -7.20
C LEU A 66 -13.04 -17.57 -6.72
N THR A 67 -14.20 -17.34 -7.33
CA THR A 67 -15.48 -17.96 -6.95
C THR A 67 -15.91 -19.12 -7.86
N ALA A 68 -15.15 -19.44 -8.91
CA ALA A 68 -15.62 -20.29 -10.02
C ALA A 68 -16.18 -21.67 -9.58
N ALA A 69 -15.59 -22.30 -8.56
CA ALA A 69 -16.11 -23.54 -7.99
C ALA A 69 -17.42 -23.33 -7.21
N LEU A 70 -17.48 -22.27 -6.40
CA LEU A 70 -18.69 -21.87 -5.68
C LEU A 70 -19.83 -21.50 -6.64
N ASP A 71 -19.54 -20.85 -7.76
CA ASP A 71 -20.54 -20.49 -8.79
C ASP A 71 -21.15 -21.73 -9.47
N VAL A 72 -20.34 -22.75 -9.77
CA VAL A 72 -20.82 -24.04 -10.31
C VAL A 72 -21.74 -24.73 -9.30
N GLU A 73 -21.33 -24.85 -8.03
CA GLU A 73 -22.16 -25.49 -7.01
C GLU A 73 -23.40 -24.66 -6.63
N THR A 74 -23.33 -23.33 -6.75
CA THR A 74 -24.49 -22.44 -6.60
C THR A 74 -25.51 -22.67 -7.70
N ALA A 75 -25.08 -22.88 -8.94
CA ALA A 75 -25.96 -23.21 -10.06
C ALA A 75 -26.62 -24.60 -9.89
N ALA A 76 -25.86 -25.61 -9.44
CA ALA A 76 -26.38 -26.94 -9.15
C ALA A 76 -27.40 -26.93 -7.99
N LEU A 77 -27.07 -26.24 -6.90
CA LEU A 77 -27.95 -26.07 -5.73
C LEU A 77 -29.28 -25.41 -6.13
N ARG A 78 -29.23 -24.40 -7.01
CA ARG A 78 -30.40 -23.69 -7.54
C ARG A 78 -31.32 -24.59 -8.37
N GLU A 79 -30.77 -25.36 -9.31
CA GLU A 79 -31.56 -26.31 -10.12
C GLU A 79 -32.27 -27.33 -9.22
N LYS A 80 -31.54 -27.89 -8.25
CA LYS A 80 -32.01 -28.90 -7.32
C LYS A 80 -33.09 -28.36 -6.38
N TRP A 81 -32.95 -27.13 -5.92
CA TRP A 81 -33.94 -26.45 -5.11
C TRP A 81 -35.26 -26.20 -5.87
N LEU A 82 -35.21 -25.83 -7.16
CA LEU A 82 -36.40 -25.67 -8.00
C LEU A 82 -37.19 -26.99 -8.11
N LEU A 83 -36.49 -28.09 -8.42
CA LEU A 83 -37.07 -29.44 -8.48
C LEU A 83 -37.62 -29.89 -7.11
N PHE A 84 -36.91 -29.58 -6.01
CA PHE A 84 -37.34 -29.90 -4.66
C PHE A 84 -38.68 -29.25 -4.33
N ARG A 85 -38.79 -27.92 -4.57
CA ARG A 85 -39.99 -27.12 -4.31
C ARG A 85 -41.23 -27.67 -5.02
N GLU A 86 -41.10 -28.10 -6.27
CA GLU A 86 -42.20 -28.70 -7.06
C GLU A 86 -42.66 -30.06 -6.50
N SER A 87 -41.80 -30.76 -5.75
CA SER A 87 -42.10 -32.07 -5.16
C SER A 87 -42.80 -32.00 -3.79
N CYS A 88 -42.77 -30.84 -3.12
CA CYS A 88 -43.38 -30.60 -1.81
C CYS A 88 -44.91 -30.39 -1.89
N PRO A 89 -45.71 -30.85 -0.90
CA PRO A 89 -47.12 -30.48 -0.76
C PRO A 89 -47.29 -28.97 -0.60
N GLY A 90 -48.39 -28.39 -1.12
CA GLY A 90 -48.62 -26.93 -1.11
C GLY A 90 -48.77 -26.26 0.26
N ALA A 91 -48.80 -27.01 1.37
CA ALA A 91 -48.71 -26.48 2.73
C ALA A 91 -47.26 -26.37 3.25
N GLU A 92 -46.28 -26.85 2.50
CA GLU A 92 -44.84 -26.87 2.82
C GLU A 92 -44.01 -26.01 1.84
N GLN A 93 -44.65 -25.35 0.87
CA GLN A 93 -44.00 -24.43 -0.07
C GLN A 93 -43.93 -23.02 0.54
N LEU A 94 -42.72 -22.48 0.72
CA LEU A 94 -42.54 -21.06 1.08
C LEU A 94 -42.93 -20.14 -0.08
N ASP A 95 -43.74 -19.12 0.20
CA ASP A 95 -44.10 -18.07 -0.75
C ASP A 95 -43.01 -16.98 -0.83
N LEU A 96 -42.07 -17.20 -1.75
CA LEU A 96 -40.96 -16.29 -2.05
C LEU A 96 -41.36 -15.06 -2.87
N THR A 97 -42.65 -14.84 -3.17
CA THR A 97 -43.08 -13.60 -3.85
C THR A 97 -43.18 -12.40 -2.91
N THR A 98 -43.07 -12.63 -1.59
CA THR A 98 -43.39 -11.65 -0.55
C THR A 98 -42.19 -10.95 0.09
N SER A 99 -41.03 -11.61 0.23
CA SER A 99 -39.83 -11.03 0.85
C SER A 99 -38.54 -11.83 0.57
N GLN A 100 -37.38 -11.17 0.68
CA GLN A 100 -36.06 -11.78 0.49
C GLN A 100 -35.71 -12.76 1.63
N PRO A 101 -35.17 -13.97 1.34
CA PRO A 101 -34.62 -14.85 2.37
C PRO A 101 -33.45 -14.21 3.11
N THR A 102 -33.45 -14.33 4.44
CA THR A 102 -32.40 -13.79 5.32
C THR A 102 -32.08 -14.73 6.47
N VAL A 103 -30.96 -14.52 7.15
CA VAL A 103 -30.60 -15.22 8.40
C VAL A 103 -31.73 -15.14 9.45
N LYS A 104 -32.47 -14.03 9.47
CA LYS A 104 -33.65 -13.86 10.36
C LYS A 104 -34.76 -14.85 10.01
N SER A 105 -35.09 -15.00 8.72
CA SER A 105 -36.11 -15.95 8.27
C SER A 105 -35.78 -17.41 8.60
N VAL A 106 -34.49 -17.78 8.65
CA VAL A 106 -34.06 -19.14 9.09
C VAL A 106 -34.33 -19.36 10.56
N LYS A 107 -34.06 -18.36 11.41
CA LYS A 107 -34.36 -18.41 12.85
C LYS A 107 -35.87 -18.50 13.09
N GLU A 108 -36.64 -17.66 12.41
CA GLU A 108 -38.11 -17.66 12.46
C GLU A 108 -38.69 -19.01 11.97
N THR A 109 -38.10 -19.63 10.94
CA THR A 109 -38.50 -20.97 10.46
C THR A 109 -38.22 -22.06 11.50
N VAL A 110 -37.06 -22.03 12.15
CA VAL A 110 -36.72 -22.96 13.24
C VAL A 110 -37.67 -22.79 14.44
N GLU A 111 -37.98 -21.55 14.83
CA GLU A 111 -38.91 -21.23 15.92
C GLU A 111 -40.35 -21.65 15.60
N ALA A 112 -40.81 -21.47 14.36
CA ALA A 112 -42.12 -21.90 13.89
C ALA A 112 -42.24 -23.43 13.91
N VAL A 113 -41.23 -24.16 13.41
CA VAL A 113 -41.15 -25.62 13.48
C VAL A 113 -41.17 -26.11 14.93
N GLN A 114 -40.37 -25.50 15.81
CA GLN A 114 -40.36 -25.84 17.23
C GLN A 114 -41.74 -25.63 17.88
N THR A 115 -42.40 -24.50 17.61
CA THR A 115 -43.71 -24.15 18.19
C THR A 115 -44.80 -25.11 17.71
N ALA A 116 -44.81 -25.46 16.42
CA ALA A 116 -45.73 -26.45 15.87
C ALA A 116 -45.57 -27.82 16.55
N TRP A 117 -44.33 -28.25 16.82
CA TRP A 117 -44.04 -29.51 17.49
C TRP A 117 -44.37 -29.49 18.99
N GLU A 118 -44.12 -28.39 19.68
CA GLU A 118 -44.50 -28.21 21.09
C GLU A 118 -46.03 -28.24 21.27
N SER A 119 -46.80 -27.78 20.27
CA SER A 119 -48.27 -27.92 20.27
C SER A 119 -48.77 -29.37 20.05
N SER A 120 -47.92 -30.28 19.56
CA SER A 120 -48.28 -31.66 19.23
C SER A 120 -48.05 -32.64 20.39
N GLN A 121 -49.13 -33.09 21.02
CA GLN A 121 -49.07 -34.02 22.16
C GLN A 121 -48.39 -35.38 21.88
N ARG A 122 -48.16 -35.77 20.62
CA ARG A 122 -47.61 -37.09 20.27
C ARG A 122 -46.09 -37.21 20.33
N GLN A 123 -45.33 -36.10 20.38
CA GLN A 123 -43.87 -36.11 20.17
C GLN A 123 -43.02 -35.43 21.26
N HIS A 124 -43.67 -34.97 22.34
CA HIS A 124 -43.13 -34.11 23.41
C HIS A 124 -41.80 -34.57 24.07
N GLY A 125 -41.41 -35.85 23.96
CA GLY A 125 -40.19 -36.39 24.57
C GLY A 125 -39.00 -36.65 23.62
N ARG A 126 -39.20 -36.57 22.30
CA ARG A 126 -38.22 -37.05 21.29
C ARG A 126 -37.41 -35.93 20.61
N PHE A 127 -38.03 -34.77 20.38
CA PHE A 127 -37.41 -33.64 19.65
C PHE A 127 -36.38 -32.83 20.45
N SER A 128 -36.15 -33.14 21.73
CA SER A 128 -35.31 -32.33 22.64
C SER A 128 -33.86 -32.19 22.18
N LYS A 129 -33.31 -33.18 21.47
CA LYS A 129 -31.97 -33.13 20.87
C LYS A 129 -31.91 -32.21 19.65
N ALA A 130 -32.81 -32.40 18.68
CA ALA A 130 -32.85 -31.59 17.46
C ALA A 130 -33.06 -30.10 17.77
N LYS A 131 -33.94 -29.78 18.74
CA LYS A 131 -34.09 -28.43 19.31
C LYS A 131 -32.75 -27.85 19.82
N LYS A 132 -31.95 -28.64 20.54
CA LYS A 132 -30.63 -28.22 21.04
C LYS A 132 -29.64 -27.96 19.90
N PHE A 133 -29.59 -28.83 18.90
CA PHE A 133 -28.70 -28.67 17.74
C PHE A 133 -29.08 -27.46 16.87
N PHE A 134 -30.37 -27.28 16.54
CA PHE A 134 -30.81 -26.10 15.80
C PHE A 134 -30.60 -24.79 16.56
N HIS A 135 -30.83 -24.74 17.88
CA HIS A 135 -30.53 -23.55 18.67
C HIS A 135 -29.03 -23.21 18.63
N ARG A 136 -28.15 -24.22 18.66
CA ARG A 136 -26.70 -24.01 18.56
C ARG A 136 -26.29 -23.55 17.16
N PHE A 137 -26.83 -24.16 16.11
CA PHE A 137 -26.66 -23.72 14.71
C PHE A 137 -27.17 -22.29 14.46
N CYS A 138 -28.33 -21.90 15.01
CA CYS A 138 -28.84 -20.54 14.90
C CYS A 138 -27.91 -19.49 15.55
N GLY A 139 -27.09 -19.90 16.53
CA GLY A 139 -26.03 -19.08 17.10
C GLY A 139 -24.87 -18.82 16.14
N THR A 140 -24.55 -19.76 15.24
CA THR A 140 -23.42 -19.68 14.29
C THR A 140 -23.79 -19.04 12.95
N LEU A 141 -25.08 -18.79 12.67
CA LEU A 141 -25.53 -18.19 11.39
C LEU A 141 -24.93 -16.80 11.10
N ASN A 142 -24.55 -16.02 12.13
CA ASN A 142 -23.85 -14.76 11.93
C ASN A 142 -22.43 -14.99 11.40
N SER A 143 -21.74 -16.00 11.90
CA SER A 143 -20.40 -16.42 11.46
C SER A 143 -20.43 -16.87 9.99
N HIS A 144 -21.52 -17.49 9.54
CA HIS A 144 -21.73 -17.75 8.11
C HIS A 144 -21.87 -16.47 7.26
N LYS A 145 -22.55 -15.43 7.77
CA LYS A 145 -22.65 -14.13 7.09
C LYS A 145 -21.27 -13.45 7.01
N ILE A 146 -20.50 -13.46 8.09
CA ILE A 146 -19.15 -12.87 8.16
C ILE A 146 -18.25 -13.54 7.13
N MET A 147 -18.18 -14.88 7.13
CA MET A 147 -17.32 -15.64 6.22
C MET A 147 -17.74 -15.47 4.75
N MET A 148 -19.04 -15.45 4.41
CA MET A 148 -19.48 -15.19 3.03
C MET A 148 -19.25 -13.74 2.57
N ALA A 149 -19.30 -12.75 3.47
CA ALA A 149 -19.11 -11.33 3.13
C ALA A 149 -17.68 -11.00 2.65
N VAL A 150 -16.73 -11.89 2.91
CA VAL A 150 -15.32 -11.82 2.47
C VAL A 150 -15.15 -12.23 1.00
N LEU A 151 -16.19 -12.77 0.35
CA LEU A 151 -16.19 -13.16 -1.07
C LEU A 151 -16.85 -12.10 -1.97
N PRO A 152 -16.39 -11.91 -3.23
CA PRO A 152 -17.13 -11.15 -4.24
C PRO A 152 -18.56 -11.67 -4.35
N SER A 153 -19.54 -10.78 -4.46
CA SER A 153 -20.97 -11.13 -4.51
C SER A 153 -21.48 -11.97 -3.33
N GLY A 154 -20.81 -11.93 -2.16
CA GLY A 154 -21.20 -12.64 -0.92
C GLY A 154 -22.67 -12.51 -0.52
N ASN A 155 -23.29 -11.36 -0.82
CA ASN A 155 -24.71 -11.08 -0.57
C ASN A 155 -25.67 -11.91 -1.46
N GLU A 156 -25.24 -12.35 -2.65
CA GLU A 156 -25.99 -13.31 -3.47
C GLU A 156 -25.97 -14.70 -2.80
N TYR A 157 -24.79 -15.22 -2.46
CA TYR A 157 -24.64 -16.57 -1.89
C TYR A 157 -25.36 -16.74 -0.53
N ILE A 158 -25.35 -15.73 0.36
CA ILE A 158 -26.06 -15.79 1.65
C ILE A 158 -27.58 -15.84 1.48
N SER A 159 -28.12 -15.17 0.45
CA SER A 159 -29.55 -15.20 0.11
C SER A 159 -29.97 -16.60 -0.38
N ILE A 160 -29.11 -17.25 -1.17
CA ILE A 160 -29.30 -18.61 -1.67
C ILE A 160 -29.23 -19.63 -0.53
N PHE A 161 -28.18 -19.55 0.31
CA PHE A 161 -27.98 -20.40 1.48
C PHE A 161 -29.18 -20.36 2.45
N THR A 162 -29.63 -19.16 2.81
CA THR A 162 -30.77 -18.98 3.73
C THR A 162 -32.11 -19.40 3.11
N GLY A 163 -32.31 -19.17 1.81
CA GLY A 163 -33.49 -19.65 1.08
C GLY A 163 -33.60 -21.18 1.04
N VAL A 164 -32.49 -21.88 0.80
CA VAL A 164 -32.45 -23.35 0.84
C VAL A 164 -32.66 -23.87 2.26
N LEU A 165 -32.00 -23.27 3.27
CA LEU A 165 -32.15 -23.67 4.67
C LEU A 165 -33.60 -23.61 5.14
N ASN A 166 -34.32 -22.52 4.85
CA ASN A 166 -35.75 -22.39 5.18
C ASN A 166 -36.55 -23.60 4.68
N VAL A 167 -36.36 -23.96 3.40
CA VAL A 167 -37.12 -25.02 2.75
C VAL A 167 -36.75 -26.41 3.28
N ILE A 168 -35.47 -26.73 3.46
CA ILE A 168 -35.08 -28.07 3.96
C ILE A 168 -35.39 -28.26 5.45
N ILE A 169 -35.29 -27.21 6.27
CA ILE A 169 -35.66 -27.25 7.69
C ILE A 169 -37.18 -27.47 7.80
N HIS A 170 -37.98 -26.71 7.06
CA HIS A 170 -39.43 -26.86 7.04
C HIS A 170 -39.88 -28.23 6.50
N ALA A 171 -39.24 -28.76 5.44
CA ALA A 171 -39.55 -30.10 4.92
C ALA A 171 -39.09 -31.24 5.86
N SER A 172 -38.01 -31.05 6.63
CA SER A 172 -37.58 -32.02 7.65
C SER A 172 -38.53 -32.10 8.85
N ALA A 173 -39.35 -31.07 9.06
CA ALA A 173 -40.25 -30.91 10.21
C ALA A 173 -41.41 -31.93 10.28
N ASN A 174 -41.49 -32.91 9.38
CA ASN A 174 -42.43 -34.03 9.46
C ASN A 174 -41.72 -35.40 9.68
N HIS A 175 -40.39 -35.41 9.89
CA HIS A 175 -39.58 -36.63 9.92
C HIS A 175 -38.58 -36.67 11.10
N GLU A 176 -38.97 -37.32 12.21
CA GLU A 176 -38.24 -37.38 13.50
C GLU A 176 -36.73 -37.66 13.39
N LYS A 177 -36.33 -38.71 12.66
CA LYS A 177 -34.90 -39.06 12.51
C LYS A 177 -34.15 -38.06 11.61
N VAL A 178 -34.77 -37.69 10.49
CA VAL A 178 -34.17 -36.80 9.47
C VAL A 178 -33.88 -35.43 10.06
N VAL A 179 -34.74 -34.90 10.92
CA VAL A 179 -34.52 -33.61 11.59
C VAL A 179 -33.45 -33.69 12.69
N GLU A 180 -33.31 -34.83 13.40
CA GLU A 180 -32.20 -35.04 14.35
C GLU A 180 -30.85 -35.09 13.61
N ASP A 181 -30.75 -35.87 12.53
CA ASP A 181 -29.53 -36.01 11.74
C ASP A 181 -29.15 -34.70 11.01
N LEU A 182 -30.11 -34.02 10.37
CA LEU A 182 -29.88 -32.74 9.67
C LEU A 182 -29.49 -31.61 10.65
N SER A 183 -30.17 -31.49 11.79
CA SER A 183 -29.83 -30.45 12.77
C SER A 183 -28.44 -30.68 13.38
N ASN A 184 -28.06 -31.93 13.64
CA ASN A 184 -26.71 -32.27 14.12
C ASN A 184 -25.62 -31.96 13.08
N ALA A 185 -25.85 -32.28 11.80
CA ALA A 185 -24.93 -31.95 10.71
C ALA A 185 -24.76 -30.43 10.54
N LEU A 186 -25.86 -29.67 10.47
CA LEU A 186 -25.84 -28.21 10.38
C LEU A 186 -25.15 -27.57 11.60
N CYS A 187 -25.39 -28.09 12.81
CA CYS A 187 -24.71 -27.67 14.03
C CYS A 187 -23.19 -27.87 13.93
N THR A 188 -22.75 -29.02 13.42
CA THR A 188 -21.32 -29.35 13.25
C THR A 188 -20.65 -28.46 12.21
N ILE A 189 -21.30 -28.21 11.07
CA ILE A 189 -20.83 -27.25 10.05
C ILE A 189 -20.73 -25.85 10.66
N GLY A 190 -21.76 -25.43 11.39
CA GLY A 190 -21.83 -24.13 12.05
C GLY A 190 -20.70 -23.92 13.07
N GLU A 191 -20.34 -24.94 13.84
CA GLU A 191 -19.20 -24.90 14.77
C GLU A 191 -17.88 -24.72 14.02
N HIS A 192 -17.63 -25.49 12.95
CA HIS A 192 -16.43 -25.32 12.12
C HIS A 192 -16.32 -23.93 11.48
N VAL A 193 -17.42 -23.40 10.94
CA VAL A 193 -17.48 -22.04 10.38
C VAL A 193 -17.29 -20.97 11.46
N ASN A 194 -17.81 -21.18 12.67
CA ASN A 194 -17.63 -20.25 13.78
C ASN A 194 -16.19 -20.20 14.30
N ASP A 195 -15.54 -21.35 14.44
CA ASP A 195 -14.11 -21.42 14.77
C ASP A 195 -13.29 -20.66 13.72
N CYS A 196 -13.54 -20.92 12.44
CA CYS A 196 -12.84 -20.24 11.34
C CYS A 196 -13.10 -18.73 11.30
N ALA A 197 -14.33 -18.27 11.54
CA ALA A 197 -14.67 -16.85 11.58
C ALA A 197 -13.93 -16.11 12.72
N THR A 198 -13.79 -16.76 13.89
CA THR A 198 -13.05 -16.21 15.04
C THR A 198 -11.56 -16.06 14.72
N ASP A 199 -10.98 -17.02 14.00
CA ASP A 199 -9.57 -17.00 13.58
C ASP A 199 -9.30 -16.04 12.40
N GLN A 200 -10.33 -15.56 11.69
CA GLN A 200 -10.24 -14.78 10.45
C GLN A 200 -10.30 -13.25 10.64
N GLU A 201 -10.74 -12.76 11.81
CA GLU A 201 -10.83 -11.32 12.14
C GLU A 201 -9.49 -10.55 12.05
N LEU A 202 -8.36 -11.26 11.94
CA LEU A 202 -7.01 -10.69 11.87
C LEU A 202 -6.37 -10.70 10.47
N PHE A 203 -6.90 -11.46 9.49
CA PHE A 203 -6.23 -11.67 8.20
C PHE A 203 -7.20 -11.86 7.02
N GLN A 204 -7.30 -10.87 6.13
CA GLN A 204 -8.06 -10.94 4.86
C GLN A 204 -7.13 -11.07 3.65
N THR A 205 -6.51 -12.23 3.46
CA THR A 205 -5.64 -12.52 2.31
C THR A 205 -6.37 -13.29 1.20
N GLU A 206 -5.91 -13.16 -0.05
CA GLU A 206 -6.50 -13.83 -1.22
C GLU A 206 -6.54 -15.37 -1.07
N ASP A 207 -5.55 -15.97 -0.41
CA ASP A 207 -5.53 -17.40 -0.12
C ASP A 207 -6.57 -17.82 0.95
N MET A 208 -6.88 -16.93 1.91
CA MET A 208 -7.98 -17.12 2.84
C MET A 208 -9.32 -17.06 2.10
N GLN A 209 -9.50 -16.08 1.20
CA GLN A 209 -10.70 -15.97 0.36
C GLN A 209 -10.94 -17.22 -0.49
N LYS A 210 -9.89 -17.79 -1.10
CA LYS A 210 -9.97 -19.06 -1.86
C LYS A 210 -10.42 -20.24 -0.99
N LEU A 211 -9.87 -20.38 0.22
CA LEU A 211 -10.27 -21.43 1.16
C LEU A 211 -11.72 -21.27 1.64
N ILE A 212 -12.18 -20.03 1.82
CA ILE A 212 -13.57 -19.72 2.18
C ILE A 212 -14.54 -20.04 1.03
N ALA A 213 -14.16 -19.73 -0.22
CA ALA A 213 -14.95 -20.10 -1.40
C ALA A 213 -15.05 -21.64 -1.55
N ASP A 214 -13.95 -22.37 -1.39
CA ASP A 214 -13.90 -23.84 -1.41
C ASP A 214 -14.74 -24.47 -0.27
N LEU A 215 -14.70 -23.88 0.93
CA LEU A 215 -15.53 -24.28 2.07
C LEU A 215 -17.02 -24.16 1.74
N TYR A 216 -17.45 -23.05 1.14
CA TYR A 216 -18.86 -22.85 0.80
C TYR A 216 -19.35 -23.67 -0.39
N ALA A 217 -18.49 -23.94 -1.38
CA ALA A 217 -18.80 -24.88 -2.45
C ALA A 217 -19.16 -26.27 -1.88
N HIS A 218 -18.37 -26.74 -0.91
CA HIS A 218 -18.64 -28.01 -0.21
C HIS A 218 -19.87 -27.98 0.70
N ILE A 219 -20.19 -26.84 1.33
CA ILE A 219 -21.45 -26.66 2.08
C ILE A 219 -22.67 -26.68 1.13
N PHE A 220 -22.55 -26.12 -0.08
CA PHE A 220 -23.63 -26.12 -1.08
C PHE A 220 -23.83 -27.51 -1.72
N LEU A 221 -22.74 -28.27 -1.91
CA LEU A 221 -22.80 -29.70 -2.23
C LEU A 221 -23.56 -30.48 -1.15
N PHE A 222 -23.23 -30.30 0.14
CA PHE A 222 -23.94 -30.92 1.26
C PHE A 222 -25.46 -30.63 1.22
N LEU A 223 -25.86 -29.37 1.04
CA LEU A 223 -27.28 -28.99 0.95
C LEU A 223 -27.97 -29.64 -0.26
N THR A 224 -27.25 -29.78 -1.38
CA THR A 224 -27.70 -30.48 -2.58
C THR A 224 -27.90 -31.98 -2.33
N SER A 225 -26.92 -32.65 -1.70
CA SER A 225 -26.98 -34.06 -1.28
C SER A 225 -28.21 -34.34 -0.41
N VAL A 226 -28.51 -33.44 0.55
CA VAL A 226 -29.69 -33.52 1.42
C VAL A 226 -30.99 -33.40 0.61
N MET A 227 -31.11 -32.41 -0.28
CA MET A 227 -32.32 -32.25 -1.11
C MET A 227 -32.53 -33.43 -2.07
N ASP A 228 -31.48 -33.94 -2.72
CA ASP A 228 -31.56 -35.11 -3.61
C ASP A 228 -32.01 -36.37 -2.85
N TRP A 229 -31.49 -36.59 -1.64
CA TRP A 229 -31.97 -37.68 -0.78
C TRP A 229 -33.45 -37.49 -0.42
N MET A 230 -33.84 -36.27 -0.03
CA MET A 230 -35.23 -35.91 0.24
C MET A 230 -36.14 -35.90 -1.00
N MET A 231 -35.64 -36.09 -2.23
CA MET A 231 -36.46 -36.29 -3.45
C MET A 231 -36.67 -37.76 -3.83
N LYS A 232 -35.85 -38.70 -3.34
CA LYS A 232 -35.98 -40.14 -3.67
C LYS A 232 -37.37 -40.71 -3.33
N ARG A 233 -37.84 -41.63 -4.17
CA ARG A 233 -39.27 -41.86 -4.48
C ARG A 233 -40.24 -41.96 -3.28
N ARG A 234 -41.38 -41.26 -3.40
CA ARG A 234 -42.52 -41.22 -2.46
C ARG A 234 -43.15 -42.58 -2.10
N ARG A 235 -42.89 -43.66 -2.86
CA ARG A 235 -43.30 -45.05 -2.53
C ARG A 235 -42.19 -45.91 -1.90
N GLN A 236 -40.92 -45.49 -1.99
CA GLN A 236 -39.81 -46.14 -1.30
C GLN A 236 -39.65 -45.62 0.13
N ARG A 237 -39.90 -44.33 0.38
CA ARG A 237 -39.94 -43.76 1.75
C ARG A 237 -40.92 -44.45 2.73
N LEU A 238 -41.86 -45.26 2.22
CA LEU A 238 -42.83 -46.05 2.99
C LEU A 238 -42.47 -47.54 3.14
N LEU A 239 -41.43 -48.02 2.43
CA LEU A 239 -40.98 -49.42 2.44
C LEU A 239 -39.51 -49.57 2.88
N ASP A 240 -38.69 -48.54 2.64
CA ASP A 240 -37.28 -48.45 3.02
C ASP A 240 -37.06 -47.70 4.35
N SER A 241 -38.12 -47.53 5.17
CA SER A 241 -38.11 -46.84 6.48
C SER A 241 -37.26 -47.50 7.56
N PHE A 242 -36.35 -48.40 7.17
CA PHE A 242 -35.48 -49.19 8.05
C PHE A 242 -34.06 -49.43 7.46
N LYS A 243 -33.69 -48.89 6.28
CA LYS A 243 -32.36 -49.20 5.68
C LYS A 243 -31.56 -48.12 4.94
N GLU A 244 -32.11 -46.98 4.53
CA GLU A 244 -31.27 -45.86 4.07
C GLU A 244 -31.17 -44.81 5.17
N ASP A 245 -29.94 -44.48 5.58
CA ASP A 245 -29.66 -43.58 6.70
C ASP A 245 -29.05 -42.26 6.20
N LEU A 246 -29.56 -41.11 6.65
CA LEU A 246 -29.06 -39.81 6.18
C LEU A 246 -27.56 -39.61 6.44
N PRO A 247 -26.99 -39.99 7.61
CA PRO A 247 -25.55 -39.87 7.89
C PRO A 247 -24.65 -40.47 6.81
N SER A 248 -24.98 -41.64 6.24
CA SER A 248 -24.13 -42.29 5.23
C SER A 248 -24.11 -41.60 3.86
N VAL A 249 -25.04 -40.66 3.63
CA VAL A 249 -25.07 -39.83 2.41
C VAL A 249 -24.24 -38.56 2.58
N ILE A 250 -24.14 -38.04 3.80
CA ILE A 250 -23.49 -36.75 4.11
C ILE A 250 -22.10 -36.88 4.73
N GLU A 251 -21.67 -38.08 5.15
CA GLU A 251 -20.40 -38.35 5.82
C GLU A 251 -19.18 -37.82 5.04
N ASN A 252 -19.10 -38.10 3.74
CA ASN A 252 -18.02 -37.64 2.86
C ASN A 252 -18.02 -36.11 2.66
N ASP A 253 -19.18 -35.46 2.67
CA ASP A 253 -19.26 -34.00 2.54
C ASP A 253 -18.83 -33.33 3.86
N MET A 254 -19.22 -33.92 5.01
CA MET A 254 -18.79 -33.48 6.34
C MET A 254 -17.27 -33.61 6.56
N GLU A 255 -16.63 -34.70 6.10
CA GLU A 255 -15.18 -34.86 6.20
C GLU A 255 -14.41 -33.80 5.40
N LYS A 256 -14.88 -33.45 4.20
CA LYS A 256 -14.25 -32.40 3.37
C LYS A 256 -14.40 -31.02 3.99
N ILE A 257 -15.59 -30.66 4.45
CA ILE A 257 -15.86 -29.38 5.15
C ILE A 257 -14.91 -29.21 6.35
N LYS A 258 -14.73 -30.27 7.14
CA LYS A 258 -13.78 -30.29 8.25
C LYS A 258 -12.33 -30.10 7.78
N GLY A 259 -11.90 -30.83 6.74
CA GLY A 259 -10.53 -30.74 6.21
C GLY A 259 -10.16 -29.35 5.66
N ILE A 260 -11.12 -28.63 5.06
CA ILE A 260 -10.91 -27.23 4.63
C ILE A 260 -10.86 -26.29 5.85
N SER A 261 -11.74 -26.50 6.83
CA SER A 261 -11.75 -25.72 8.08
C SER A 261 -10.44 -25.85 8.87
N ASP A 262 -9.85 -27.05 8.93
CA ASP A 262 -8.55 -27.27 9.57
C ASP A 262 -7.39 -26.55 8.83
N ARG A 263 -7.48 -26.40 7.50
CA ARG A 263 -6.50 -25.63 6.70
C ARG A 263 -6.60 -24.12 6.94
N ILE A 264 -7.83 -23.60 7.06
CA ILE A 264 -8.08 -22.18 7.42
C ILE A 264 -7.44 -21.85 8.77
N ARG A 265 -7.69 -22.67 9.80
CA ARG A 265 -7.11 -22.48 11.14
C ARG A 265 -5.59 -22.59 11.17
N TYR A 266 -5.01 -23.50 10.40
CA TYR A 266 -3.55 -23.61 10.27
C TYR A 266 -2.91 -22.34 9.70
N LEU A 267 -3.56 -21.71 8.71
CA LEU A 267 -3.10 -20.48 8.07
C LEU A 267 -3.19 -19.28 9.03
N ALA A 268 -4.32 -19.13 9.74
CA ALA A 268 -4.49 -18.09 10.76
C ALA A 268 -3.43 -18.20 11.89
N ALA A 269 -3.19 -19.41 12.39
CA ALA A 269 -2.19 -19.67 13.44
C ALA A 269 -0.74 -19.39 13.01
N GLN A 270 -0.43 -19.35 11.71
CA GLN A 270 0.87 -18.87 11.20
C GLN A 270 0.97 -17.35 11.33
N GLY A 271 -0.10 -16.61 10.98
CA GLY A 271 -0.17 -15.15 11.06
C GLY A 271 0.10 -14.62 12.47
N SER A 272 -0.65 -15.11 13.48
CA SER A 272 -0.47 -14.68 14.88
C SER A 272 0.93 -14.98 15.44
N ARG A 273 1.64 -15.98 14.91
CA ARG A 273 3.03 -16.31 15.29
C ARG A 273 4.09 -15.42 14.63
N ALA A 274 3.74 -14.69 13.57
CA ALA A 274 4.58 -13.64 13.01
C ALA A 274 4.41 -12.34 13.83
N GLU A 275 3.17 -11.98 14.13
CA GLU A 275 2.82 -10.81 14.94
C GLU A 275 3.42 -10.88 16.36
N ALA A 276 3.27 -12.01 17.07
CA ALA A 276 3.88 -12.21 18.38
C ALA A 276 5.42 -12.10 18.39
N ARG A 277 6.09 -12.34 17.24
CA ARG A 277 7.53 -12.09 17.09
C ARG A 277 7.85 -10.61 16.92
N SER A 278 7.03 -9.87 16.17
CA SER A 278 7.14 -8.41 16.04
C SER A 278 6.98 -7.73 17.42
N THR A 279 5.93 -8.07 18.16
CA THR A 279 5.65 -7.52 19.50
C THR A 279 6.77 -7.84 20.51
N ARG A 280 7.39 -9.02 20.44
CA ARG A 280 8.55 -9.36 21.27
C ARG A 280 9.77 -8.49 20.96
N LEU A 281 10.05 -8.23 19.69
CA LEU A 281 11.17 -7.37 19.27
C LEU A 281 10.94 -5.92 19.73
N ALA A 282 9.73 -5.39 19.56
CA ALA A 282 9.35 -4.07 20.07
C ALA A 282 9.51 -3.96 21.61
N LEU A 283 9.19 -5.01 22.37
CA LEU A 283 9.42 -5.07 23.82
C LEU A 283 10.90 -5.14 24.20
N GLU A 284 11.73 -5.83 23.40
CA GLU A 284 13.19 -5.93 23.61
C GLU A 284 13.92 -4.62 23.26
N ASP A 285 13.41 -3.84 22.32
CA ASP A 285 13.89 -2.48 22.02
C ASP A 285 13.41 -1.47 23.08
N LEU A 286 12.13 -1.49 23.48
CA LEU A 286 11.61 -0.64 24.56
C LEU A 286 12.36 -0.86 25.89
N ALA A 287 12.71 -2.10 26.22
CA ALA A 287 13.54 -2.42 27.39
C ALA A 287 14.99 -1.90 27.28
N ARG A 288 15.49 -1.69 26.05
CA ARG A 288 16.80 -1.09 25.77
C ARG A 288 16.75 0.44 25.94
N ASP A 289 15.69 1.08 25.44
CA ASP A 289 15.48 2.52 25.54
C ASP A 289 15.27 2.98 27.00
N VAL A 290 14.48 2.23 27.78
CA VAL A 290 14.32 2.48 29.22
C VAL A 290 15.66 2.39 29.98
N ARG A 291 16.61 1.58 29.52
CA ARG A 291 17.96 1.50 30.13
C ARG A 291 18.83 2.72 29.79
N ILE A 292 18.64 3.32 28.62
CA ILE A 292 19.40 4.50 28.15
C ILE A 292 18.90 5.80 28.82
N GLY A 293 17.59 5.96 29.03
CA GLY A 293 17.02 7.18 29.64
C GLY A 293 17.40 7.42 31.12
N LEU A 294 17.95 6.43 31.82
CA LEU A 294 18.11 6.46 33.27
C LEU A 294 19.30 7.28 33.81
N GLU A 295 20.30 7.61 32.98
CA GLU A 295 21.54 8.26 33.45
C GLU A 295 21.48 9.80 33.50
N GLY A 296 20.62 10.44 32.69
CA GLY A 296 20.51 11.91 32.65
C GLY A 296 19.54 12.49 33.69
N GLU A 297 18.31 11.97 33.73
CA GLU A 297 17.16 12.70 34.29
C GLU A 297 17.05 12.58 35.82
N ARG A 298 17.50 11.45 36.38
CA ARG A 298 17.46 11.18 37.83
C ARG A 298 18.36 12.10 38.66
N ARG A 299 19.42 12.67 38.07
CA ARG A 299 20.34 13.58 38.77
C ARG A 299 19.71 14.95 38.99
N HIS A 300 18.95 15.45 38.01
CA HIS A 300 18.30 16.76 38.09
C HIS A 300 17.09 16.77 39.06
N GLN A 301 16.29 15.69 39.08
CA GLN A 301 15.17 15.57 40.02
C GLN A 301 15.61 15.57 41.49
N ALA A 302 16.78 15.01 41.81
CA ALA A 302 17.28 14.96 43.19
C ALA A 302 17.62 16.34 43.78
N GLU A 303 18.21 17.23 42.97
CA GLU A 303 18.61 18.59 43.36
C GLU A 303 17.37 19.49 43.62
N MET A 304 16.35 19.38 42.76
CA MET A 304 15.05 20.06 42.91
C MET A 304 14.33 19.67 44.22
N ILE A 305 14.28 18.37 44.54
CA ILE A 305 13.62 17.85 45.75
C ILE A 305 14.31 18.34 47.04
N HIS A 306 15.64 18.56 47.00
CA HIS A 306 16.38 19.09 48.13
C HIS A 306 16.02 20.55 48.43
N HIS A 307 15.93 21.40 47.40
CA HIS A 307 15.54 22.81 47.55
C HIS A 307 14.11 22.99 48.07
N ALA A 308 13.14 22.21 47.56
CA ALA A 308 11.74 22.30 47.98
C ALA A 308 11.53 21.94 49.47
N LYS A 309 12.32 21.01 50.01
CA LYS A 309 12.23 20.59 51.42
C LYS A 309 12.81 21.60 52.41
N ALA A 310 13.68 22.51 51.97
CA ALA A 310 14.21 23.58 52.81
C ALA A 310 13.14 24.65 53.09
N MET A 311 12.49 25.15 52.03
CA MET A 311 11.44 26.19 52.09
C MET A 311 10.28 25.80 53.01
N ARG A 312 9.80 24.55 52.92
CA ARG A 312 8.60 24.09 53.65
C ARG A 312 8.74 24.18 55.18
N ARG A 313 9.96 23.97 55.70
CA ARG A 313 10.27 23.98 57.15
C ARG A 313 10.28 25.39 57.76
N GLU A 314 10.40 26.42 56.94
CA GLU A 314 10.41 27.82 57.37
C GLU A 314 8.98 28.37 57.47
N GLN A 315 8.09 27.89 56.58
CA GLN A 315 6.68 28.27 56.52
C GLN A 315 5.83 27.64 57.63
N GLU A 316 6.14 26.40 58.04
CA GLU A 316 5.46 25.68 59.14
C GLU A 316 5.69 26.30 60.54
N ARG A 317 6.59 27.28 60.69
CA ARG A 317 6.86 27.97 61.97
C ARG A 317 5.96 29.19 62.25
N SER A 318 5.17 29.65 61.28
CA SER A 318 4.37 30.87 61.43
C SER A 318 2.89 30.59 61.68
N SER A 319 2.57 30.50 62.98
CA SER A 319 1.28 30.90 63.60
C SER A 319 -0.01 30.14 63.24
N SER A 320 -0.41 29.24 64.16
CA SER A 320 -1.81 29.01 64.53
C SER A 320 -2.17 29.87 65.77
N SER A 321 -3.15 30.77 65.70
CA SER A 321 -3.98 31.20 66.87
C SER A 321 -5.09 32.21 66.52
N TRP A 322 -6.33 31.92 66.96
CA TRP A 322 -7.42 32.87 67.33
C TRP A 322 -7.95 33.85 66.24
N SER A 323 -9.14 34.49 66.36
CA SER A 323 -10.17 34.51 67.41
C SER A 323 -11.60 34.45 66.82
N PHE A 324 -12.60 34.50 67.70
CA PHE A 324 -14.05 34.52 67.43
C PHE A 324 -14.54 35.67 66.52
N GLU A 325 -13.82 36.78 66.42
CA GLU A 325 -14.26 37.98 65.66
C GLU A 325 -14.34 37.74 64.15
N LYS A 326 -13.55 36.80 63.60
CA LYS A 326 -13.68 36.40 62.18
C LYS A 326 -15.00 35.72 61.83
N ARG A 327 -15.76 35.19 62.81
CA ARG A 327 -17.04 34.50 62.52
C ARG A 327 -18.18 35.45 62.15
N GLN A 328 -18.09 36.71 62.56
CA GLN A 328 -19.08 37.73 62.19
C GLN A 328 -18.77 38.32 60.82
N GLN A 329 -17.49 38.58 60.54
CA GLN A 329 -17.04 38.95 59.19
C GLN A 329 -17.31 37.83 58.18
N LEU A 330 -17.21 36.56 58.59
CA LEU A 330 -17.60 35.41 57.75
C LEU A 330 -19.08 35.42 57.38
N ALA A 331 -20.00 35.92 58.23
CA ALA A 331 -21.42 35.97 57.92
C ALA A 331 -21.77 37.05 56.88
N GLU A 332 -21.07 38.19 56.90
CA GLU A 332 -21.21 39.23 55.86
C GLU A 332 -20.49 38.82 54.57
N THR A 333 -19.30 38.21 54.67
CA THR A 333 -18.61 37.63 53.49
C THR A 333 -19.39 36.45 52.91
N ILE A 334 -20.23 35.72 53.67
CA ILE A 334 -21.14 34.69 53.15
C ILE A 334 -22.21 35.29 52.23
N VAL A 335 -22.57 36.56 52.38
CA VAL A 335 -23.53 37.22 51.47
C VAL A 335 -22.85 37.64 50.15
N ASP A 336 -21.61 38.12 50.21
CA ASP A 336 -20.81 38.37 48.98
C ASP A 336 -20.36 37.05 48.31
N LEU A 337 -20.08 35.99 49.08
CA LEU A 337 -19.81 34.62 48.61
C LEU A 337 -21.06 33.89 48.07
N LEU A 338 -22.25 34.50 48.11
CA LEU A 338 -23.42 33.98 47.41
C LEU A 338 -23.49 34.45 45.94
N GLU A 339 -22.57 35.33 45.50
CA GLU A 339 -22.27 35.56 44.07
C GLU A 339 -21.01 34.81 43.59
N ASP A 340 -20.09 34.41 44.49
CA ASP A 340 -19.12 33.36 44.17
C ASP A 340 -19.84 32.01 44.09
N LYS A 341 -20.12 31.54 42.88
CA LYS A 341 -20.54 30.15 42.65
C LYS A 341 -19.52 29.23 43.31
N ALA A 342 -19.89 28.58 44.42
CA ALA A 342 -19.03 27.64 45.12
C ALA A 342 -18.55 26.56 44.13
N LEU A 343 -17.27 26.60 43.79
CA LEU A 343 -16.66 25.64 42.88
C LEU A 343 -16.78 24.25 43.50
N ILE A 344 -17.63 23.42 42.89
CA ILE A 344 -17.83 22.05 43.32
C ILE A 344 -16.62 21.27 42.83
N GLN A 345 -15.87 20.68 43.77
CA GLN A 345 -14.83 19.72 43.41
C GLN A 345 -15.49 18.45 42.91
N HIS A 346 -15.20 18.12 41.66
CA HIS A 346 -15.65 16.90 40.99
C HIS A 346 -14.44 16.04 40.66
N THR A 347 -14.58 14.73 40.83
CA THR A 347 -13.68 13.76 40.19
C THR A 347 -14.26 13.31 38.86
N SER A 348 -13.39 12.96 37.91
CA SER A 348 -13.83 12.40 36.62
C SER A 348 -14.58 11.08 36.81
N GLU A 349 -14.25 10.30 37.83
CA GLU A 349 -14.92 9.03 38.17
C GLU A 349 -16.37 9.23 38.64
N GLU A 350 -16.63 10.18 39.54
CA GLU A 350 -17.98 10.49 40.02
C GLU A 350 -18.89 10.98 38.88
N VAL A 351 -18.35 11.85 38.01
CA VAL A 351 -19.10 12.40 36.87
C VAL A 351 -19.34 11.35 35.79
N ALA A 352 -18.37 10.46 35.51
CA ALA A 352 -18.56 9.32 34.62
C ALA A 352 -19.62 8.32 35.14
N LEU A 353 -19.68 8.10 36.46
CA LEU A 353 -20.74 7.30 37.09
C LEU A 353 -22.11 7.99 36.99
N SER A 354 -22.16 9.30 37.20
CA SER A 354 -23.39 10.11 37.12
C SER A 354 -23.98 10.23 35.71
N SER A 355 -23.14 10.13 34.67
CA SER A 355 -23.53 10.25 33.25
C SER A 355 -23.65 8.91 32.52
N ARG A 356 -23.40 7.77 33.19
CA ARG A 356 -23.23 6.43 32.58
C ARG A 356 -24.32 5.99 31.59
N PHE A 357 -25.58 6.36 31.80
CA PHE A 357 -26.70 5.98 30.91
C PHE A 357 -26.72 6.76 29.59
N LEU A 358 -25.91 7.82 29.43
CA LEU A 358 -25.73 8.48 28.14
C LEU A 358 -25.01 7.59 27.13
N GLU A 359 -24.32 6.52 27.57
CA GLU A 359 -23.73 5.51 26.69
C GLU A 359 -24.80 4.80 25.82
N ASP A 360 -26.05 4.66 26.30
CA ASP A 360 -27.19 4.08 25.54
C ASP A 360 -27.69 4.99 24.38
N TYR A 361 -27.09 6.18 24.26
CA TYR A 361 -27.34 7.20 23.24
C TYR A 361 -26.06 7.56 22.45
N PHE A 362 -24.93 6.91 22.76
CA PHE A 362 -23.63 7.18 22.17
C PHE A 362 -23.30 6.16 21.07
N ASP A 363 -23.22 6.65 19.83
CA ASP A 363 -22.84 5.84 18.67
C ASP A 363 -21.35 6.05 18.37
N ARG A 364 -20.52 5.06 18.73
CA ARG A 364 -19.05 5.12 18.57
C ARG A 364 -18.63 5.12 17.10
N ASP A 365 -19.39 4.47 16.23
CA ASP A 365 -19.11 4.38 14.80
C ASP A 365 -19.30 5.74 14.11
N ARG A 366 -20.22 6.56 14.63
CA ARG A 366 -20.42 7.96 14.21
C ARG A 366 -19.41 8.94 14.80
N VAL A 367 -18.55 8.53 15.73
CA VAL A 367 -17.49 9.40 16.31
C VAL A 367 -16.15 9.17 15.62
N ARG A 368 -15.83 7.92 15.28
CA ARG A 368 -14.63 7.55 14.51
C ARG A 368 -15.02 6.56 13.41
N LEU A 369 -14.85 6.98 12.16
CA LEU A 369 -15.03 6.09 11.01
C LEU A 369 -13.86 5.07 10.93
N PRO A 370 -14.15 3.78 10.69
CA PRO A 370 -13.12 2.75 10.52
C PRO A 370 -12.52 2.85 9.10
N TYR A 371 -11.44 3.62 8.92
CA TYR A 371 -10.89 3.90 7.58
C TYR A 371 -9.35 3.84 7.52
N ASP A 372 -8.82 2.82 6.83
CA ASP A 372 -7.38 2.62 6.61
C ASP A 372 -6.74 3.62 5.63
N ALA A 373 -5.43 3.85 5.75
CA ALA A 373 -4.72 4.95 5.10
C ALA A 373 -4.10 4.58 3.73
N PHE A 374 -4.89 4.60 2.65
CA PHE A 374 -4.38 4.29 1.30
C PHE A 374 -4.70 5.24 0.13
N ASN A 375 -5.51 6.29 0.30
CA ASN A 375 -5.67 7.35 -0.72
C ASN A 375 -5.25 8.72 -0.17
N PRO A 376 -4.28 9.42 -0.81
CA PRO A 376 -3.95 10.80 -0.47
C PRO A 376 -5.03 11.75 -1.01
N VAL A 377 -5.65 12.54 -0.13
CA VAL A 377 -6.55 13.62 -0.53
C VAL A 377 -5.69 14.79 -1.01
N MET A 378 -5.71 15.06 -2.30
CA MET A 378 -4.96 16.17 -2.91
C MET A 378 -5.74 17.48 -2.73
N VAL A 379 -5.17 18.40 -1.95
CA VAL A 379 -5.70 19.76 -1.73
C VAL A 379 -4.71 20.75 -2.34
N ASP A 380 -5.23 21.76 -3.05
CA ASP A 380 -4.39 22.76 -3.70
C ASP A 380 -3.77 23.75 -2.69
N ALA A 381 -2.70 24.42 -3.13
CA ALA A 381 -1.92 25.34 -2.30
C ALA A 381 -2.70 26.59 -1.84
N GLU A 382 -3.70 27.04 -2.60
CA GLU A 382 -4.50 28.22 -2.26
C GLU A 382 -5.50 27.87 -1.14
N THR A 383 -6.18 26.72 -1.26
CA THR A 383 -7.03 26.16 -0.20
C THR A 383 -6.25 25.90 1.09
N VAL A 384 -5.03 25.34 1.01
CA VAL A 384 -4.15 25.16 2.18
C VAL A 384 -3.80 26.51 2.84
N SER A 385 -3.48 27.54 2.05
CA SER A 385 -3.25 28.90 2.56
C SER A 385 -4.47 29.47 3.27
N HIS A 386 -5.66 29.39 2.67
CA HIS A 386 -6.89 29.94 3.24
C HIS A 386 -7.27 29.31 4.59
N ILE A 387 -7.15 27.98 4.72
CA ILE A 387 -7.42 27.31 6.01
C ILE A 387 -6.31 27.64 7.03
N SER A 388 -5.05 27.73 6.58
CA SER A 388 -3.91 28.15 7.41
C SER A 388 -4.11 29.55 8.00
N ASP A 389 -4.69 30.49 7.25
CA ASP A 389 -4.95 31.86 7.71
C ASP A 389 -6.23 31.99 8.54
N TRP A 390 -7.30 31.25 8.20
CA TRP A 390 -8.48 31.10 9.05
C TRP A 390 -8.11 30.60 10.45
N ALA A 391 -7.23 29.60 10.54
CA ALA A 391 -6.80 29.00 11.80
C ALA A 391 -5.82 29.87 12.63
N LYS A 392 -5.39 31.02 12.10
CA LYS A 392 -4.57 32.04 12.81
C LYS A 392 -5.40 33.23 13.31
N ALA A 393 -6.65 33.38 12.85
CA ALA A 393 -7.48 34.55 13.14
C ALA A 393 -8.23 34.40 14.49
N PRO A 394 -8.05 35.32 15.46
CA PRO A 394 -8.91 35.42 16.64
C PRO A 394 -10.12 36.36 16.36
N PRO A 395 -11.29 36.20 17.02
CA PRO A 395 -11.69 35.16 17.98
C PRO A 395 -11.86 33.78 17.30
N PRO A 396 -12.14 32.68 18.02
CA PRO A 396 -12.38 31.39 17.38
C PRO A 396 -13.48 31.47 16.31
N ASN A 397 -13.11 31.03 15.12
CA ASN A 397 -13.97 31.04 13.93
C ASN A 397 -14.54 29.64 13.69
N LEU A 398 -15.64 29.57 12.95
CA LEU A 398 -16.16 28.33 12.37
C LEU A 398 -15.58 28.16 10.97
N LEU A 399 -15.17 26.95 10.59
CA LEU A 399 -14.85 26.61 9.19
C LEU A 399 -16.02 25.83 8.61
N TRP A 400 -16.45 26.22 7.42
CA TRP A 400 -17.43 25.47 6.64
C TRP A 400 -16.81 25.08 5.30
N LEU A 401 -16.96 23.82 4.91
CA LEU A 401 -16.54 23.29 3.62
C LEU A 401 -17.77 22.76 2.90
N GLU A 402 -17.95 23.15 1.65
CA GLU A 402 -19.07 22.73 0.80
C GLU A 402 -18.51 21.94 -0.39
N GLY A 403 -19.17 20.85 -0.75
CA GLY A 403 -18.79 19.96 -1.83
C GLY A 403 -20.05 19.43 -2.54
N ASP A 404 -19.87 18.91 -3.75
CA ASP A 404 -20.99 18.46 -4.59
C ASP A 404 -21.71 17.26 -3.93
N PRO A 405 -23.04 17.32 -3.68
CA PRO A 405 -23.77 16.22 -3.05
C PRO A 405 -23.95 15.04 -4.02
N MET A 406 -22.92 14.18 -4.10
CA MET A 406 -23.02 12.87 -4.73
C MET A 406 -24.09 12.01 -4.03
N GLN A 407 -24.71 11.10 -4.80
CA GLN A 407 -25.93 10.41 -4.39
C GLN A 407 -25.66 9.29 -3.38
N CYS A 408 -26.22 9.44 -2.17
CA CYS A 408 -26.44 8.44 -1.10
C CYS A 408 -25.40 7.34 -0.85
N ASP A 409 -24.90 7.33 0.39
CA ASP A 409 -24.38 6.17 1.14
C ASP A 409 -22.91 5.75 0.89
N ASP A 410 -22.08 6.62 0.28
CA ASP A 410 -20.63 6.40 0.14
C ASP A 410 -19.77 7.26 1.10
N PHE A 411 -18.89 6.59 1.87
CA PHE A 411 -17.84 7.24 2.69
C PHE A 411 -16.67 7.80 1.87
N ASP A 412 -16.72 7.66 0.54
CA ASP A 412 -15.71 8.16 -0.41
C ASP A 412 -15.87 9.66 -0.74
N ASN A 413 -16.79 10.37 -0.08
CA ASN A 413 -16.85 11.84 -0.16
C ASN A 413 -15.52 12.45 0.31
N PRO A 414 -14.80 13.23 -0.52
CA PRO A 414 -13.51 13.81 -0.15
C PRO A 414 -13.55 14.67 1.12
N VAL A 415 -14.67 15.34 1.42
CA VAL A 415 -14.85 16.16 2.63
C VAL A 415 -14.95 15.26 3.87
N THR A 416 -15.75 14.20 3.81
CA THR A 416 -15.88 13.18 4.87
C THR A 416 -14.56 12.45 5.12
N MET A 417 -13.84 12.07 4.06
CA MET A 417 -12.50 11.50 4.16
C MET A 417 -11.52 12.46 4.83
N MET A 418 -11.53 13.75 4.44
CA MET A 418 -10.68 14.78 5.04
C MET A 418 -10.99 14.96 6.54
N ALA A 419 -12.27 15.04 6.92
CA ALA A 419 -12.71 15.11 8.31
C ALA A 419 -12.23 13.90 9.13
N ALA A 420 -12.38 12.67 8.61
CA ALA A 420 -11.91 11.44 9.26
C ALA A 420 -10.37 11.42 9.45
N ARG A 421 -9.61 11.92 8.47
CA ARG A 421 -8.14 12.04 8.59
C ARG A 421 -7.72 13.05 9.65
N ILE A 422 -8.41 14.18 9.78
CA ILE A 422 -8.10 15.17 10.83
C ILE A 422 -8.37 14.59 12.23
N VAL A 423 -9.46 13.84 12.42
CA VAL A 423 -9.75 13.12 13.67
C VAL A 423 -8.64 12.11 14.00
N SER A 424 -8.22 11.31 13.03
CA SER A 424 -7.13 10.32 13.19
C SER A 424 -5.79 10.98 13.54
N LEU A 425 -5.44 12.08 12.88
CA LEU A 425 -4.21 12.84 13.13
C LEU A 425 -4.21 13.48 14.53
N ALA A 426 -5.33 14.05 14.97
CA ALA A 426 -5.47 14.61 16.31
C ALA A 426 -5.25 13.56 17.41
N ASP A 427 -5.77 12.33 17.21
CA ASP A 427 -5.57 11.21 18.13
C ASP A 427 -4.10 10.75 18.19
N GLN A 428 -3.44 10.59 17.03
CA GLN A 428 -2.00 10.27 16.95
C GLN A 428 -1.14 11.30 17.69
N LEU A 429 -1.50 12.58 17.58
CA LEU A 429 -0.82 13.70 18.23
C LEU A 429 -1.33 13.97 19.66
N LYS A 430 -2.19 13.09 20.22
CA LYS A 430 -2.77 13.18 21.58
C LYS A 430 -3.43 14.53 21.87
N THR A 431 -4.01 15.14 20.85
CA THR A 431 -4.69 16.43 20.92
C THR A 431 -6.17 16.20 21.23
N PRO A 432 -6.77 16.89 22.22
CA PRO A 432 -8.19 16.75 22.53
C PRO A 432 -9.08 17.06 21.31
N VAL A 433 -9.82 16.05 20.86
CA VAL A 433 -10.71 16.12 19.71
C VAL A 433 -12.06 15.49 20.04
N VAL A 434 -13.12 16.12 19.56
CA VAL A 434 -14.51 15.69 19.61
C VAL A 434 -15.02 15.64 18.17
N SER A 435 -15.66 14.55 17.76
CA SER A 435 -16.10 14.38 16.37
C SER A 435 -17.46 13.70 16.25
N TYR A 436 -18.19 14.04 15.18
CA TYR A 436 -19.43 13.38 14.82
C TYR A 436 -19.71 13.42 13.30
N PHE A 437 -20.08 12.27 12.73
CA PHE A 437 -20.44 12.11 11.33
C PHE A 437 -21.96 11.91 11.23
N CYS A 438 -22.66 12.93 10.73
CA CYS A 438 -24.12 12.90 10.56
C CYS A 438 -24.52 12.05 9.34
N GLU A 439 -25.52 11.19 9.52
CA GLU A 439 -26.03 10.28 8.48
C GLU A 439 -27.50 9.92 8.82
N LEU A 440 -28.42 10.00 7.85
CA LEU A 440 -29.83 9.59 8.03
C LEU A 440 -30.08 8.15 7.54
N ARG A 441 -29.54 7.15 8.23
CA ARG A 441 -29.77 5.71 7.91
C ARG A 441 -31.24 5.41 7.70
N ARG A 442 -31.63 4.80 6.57
CA ARG A 442 -33.06 4.63 6.19
C ARG A 442 -33.91 3.81 7.17
N ASP A 443 -33.29 2.93 7.96
CA ASP A 443 -33.97 2.00 8.88
C ASP A 443 -34.06 2.47 10.34
N GLU A 444 -33.53 3.66 10.65
CA GLU A 444 -33.46 4.17 12.03
C GLU A 444 -34.87 4.47 12.58
N ARG A 445 -35.30 3.68 13.56
CA ARG A 445 -36.62 3.81 14.21
C ARG A 445 -36.68 5.04 15.10
N LEU A 446 -37.78 5.78 14.99
CA LEU A 446 -38.11 6.92 15.84
C LEU A 446 -38.34 6.45 17.28
N ARG A 447 -37.50 6.89 18.24
CA ARG A 447 -37.59 6.53 19.66
C ARG A 447 -38.89 7.06 20.31
N ASP A 448 -39.35 8.25 19.90
CA ASP A 448 -40.59 8.87 20.40
C ASP A 448 -41.85 8.54 19.58
N GLY A 449 -41.71 7.88 18.42
CA GLY A 449 -42.83 7.56 17.51
C GLY A 449 -43.59 8.75 16.88
N ASN A 450 -43.27 9.99 17.24
CA ASN A 450 -44.05 11.19 16.87
C ASN A 450 -43.16 12.41 16.51
N GLY A 451 -41.86 12.21 16.30
CA GLY A 451 -40.89 13.22 15.85
C GLY A 451 -40.33 12.90 14.47
N SER A 452 -39.61 13.86 13.87
CA SER A 452 -38.81 13.68 12.65
C SER A 452 -37.50 12.91 12.92
N ARG A 453 -36.91 12.31 11.90
CA ARG A 453 -35.66 11.53 12.07
C ARG A 453 -34.44 12.45 12.22
N GLU A 454 -34.54 13.60 11.57
CA GLU A 454 -33.64 14.75 11.57
C GLU A 454 -33.51 15.34 12.99
N ALA A 455 -34.63 15.61 13.67
CA ALA A 455 -34.62 16.01 15.08
C ALA A 455 -34.05 14.94 16.02
N GLN A 456 -34.28 13.64 15.77
CA GLN A 456 -33.65 12.57 16.56
C GLN A 456 -32.13 12.53 16.35
N ALA A 457 -31.67 12.61 15.10
CA ALA A 457 -30.25 12.63 14.76
C ALA A 457 -29.54 13.89 15.31
N LEU A 458 -30.23 15.04 15.37
CA LEU A 458 -29.75 16.26 16.03
C LEU A 458 -29.56 16.08 17.55
N VAL A 459 -30.47 15.36 18.22
CA VAL A 459 -30.31 15.01 19.65
C VAL A 459 -29.15 14.03 19.86
N SER A 460 -29.00 13.02 18.98
CA SER A 460 -27.85 12.10 19.02
C SER A 460 -26.51 12.80 18.81
N LEU A 461 -26.43 13.80 17.93
CA LEU A 461 -25.26 14.68 17.81
C LEU A 461 -24.96 15.37 19.14
N ALA A 462 -25.92 16.11 19.72
CA ALA A 462 -25.69 16.85 20.96
C ALA A 462 -25.26 15.94 22.14
N TYR A 463 -25.84 14.74 22.25
CA TYR A 463 -25.52 13.79 23.32
C TYR A 463 -24.13 13.18 23.13
N SER A 464 -23.72 12.95 21.88
CA SER A 464 -22.37 12.50 21.55
C SER A 464 -21.31 13.55 21.93
N LEU A 465 -21.58 14.84 21.67
CA LEU A 465 -20.70 15.93 22.09
C LEU A 465 -20.55 15.98 23.62
N ILE A 466 -21.65 15.88 24.38
CA ILE A 466 -21.64 15.80 25.85
C ILE A 466 -20.76 14.62 26.30
N ARG A 467 -20.97 13.43 25.72
CA ARG A 467 -20.29 12.20 26.14
C ARG A 467 -18.78 12.24 25.91
N GLN A 468 -18.34 12.81 24.79
CA GLN A 468 -16.92 12.99 24.47
C GLN A 468 -16.26 14.06 25.33
N LEU A 469 -16.94 15.19 25.58
CA LEU A 469 -16.44 16.23 26.49
C LEU A 469 -16.25 15.69 27.92
N LEU A 470 -17.16 14.87 28.42
CA LEU A 470 -17.01 14.21 29.73
C LEU A 470 -15.78 13.28 29.79
N GLU A 471 -15.38 12.70 28.66
CA GLU A 471 -14.21 11.83 28.53
C GLU A 471 -12.87 12.61 28.52
N LEU A 472 -12.92 13.93 28.27
CA LEU A 472 -11.76 14.83 28.24
C LEU A 472 -11.54 15.62 29.55
N LEU A 473 -12.41 15.44 30.55
CA LEU A 473 -12.27 16.07 31.86
C LEU A 473 -11.02 15.54 32.60
N PRO A 474 -10.25 16.41 33.28
CA PRO A 474 -9.08 15.97 34.05
C PRO A 474 -9.52 15.20 35.33
N PRO A 475 -8.62 14.40 35.96
CA PRO A 475 -8.99 13.50 37.06
C PRO A 475 -9.68 14.15 38.27
N ALA A 476 -9.36 15.41 38.54
CA ALA A 476 -10.07 16.27 39.47
C ALA A 476 -10.15 17.69 38.88
N PHE A 477 -11.31 18.32 39.02
CA PHE A 477 -11.55 19.69 38.56
C PHE A 477 -12.54 20.42 39.47
N GLU A 478 -12.56 21.73 39.32
CA GLU A 478 -13.46 22.64 40.00
C GLU A 478 -14.42 23.21 38.94
N SER A 479 -15.71 22.95 39.10
CA SER A 479 -16.74 23.50 38.19
C SER A 479 -17.78 24.30 38.97
N SER A 480 -18.30 25.33 38.32
CA SER A 480 -19.33 26.22 38.86
C SER A 480 -20.76 25.70 38.58
N SER A 481 -20.85 24.50 38.02
CA SER A 481 -22.03 24.01 37.30
C SER A 481 -22.43 22.64 37.80
N ASP A 482 -23.73 22.39 37.88
CA ASP A 482 -24.28 21.14 38.42
C ASP A 482 -24.00 19.97 37.46
N LEU A 483 -23.11 19.05 37.85
CA LEU A 483 -22.84 17.80 37.13
C LEU A 483 -23.44 16.57 37.86
N SER A 484 -24.58 16.77 38.56
CA SER A 484 -25.25 15.68 39.28
C SER A 484 -25.94 14.66 38.36
N THR A 485 -26.09 13.45 38.90
CA THR A 485 -26.88 12.38 38.27
C THR A 485 -28.32 12.80 37.94
N GLU A 486 -28.90 13.71 38.71
CA GLU A 486 -30.29 14.18 38.49
C GLU A 486 -30.38 15.10 37.28
N ARG A 487 -29.44 16.04 37.11
CA ARG A 487 -29.38 16.88 35.92
C ARG A 487 -29.17 16.05 34.66
N PHE A 488 -28.19 15.14 34.64
CA PHE A 488 -27.99 14.27 33.49
C PHE A 488 -29.23 13.40 33.21
N ARG A 489 -29.98 12.93 34.23
CA ARG A 489 -31.18 12.09 34.02
C ARG A 489 -32.33 12.81 33.30
N SER A 490 -32.32 14.15 33.29
CA SER A 490 -33.26 14.93 32.48
C SER A 490 -32.96 14.89 30.98
N LEU A 491 -31.78 14.38 30.59
CA LEU A 491 -31.41 14.10 29.21
C LEU A 491 -32.07 12.79 28.75
N ASP A 492 -33.35 12.86 28.40
CA ASP A 492 -34.20 11.71 28.06
C ASP A 492 -34.01 11.14 26.64
N GLY A 493 -33.18 11.77 25.80
CA GLY A 493 -32.91 11.37 24.43
C GLY A 493 -33.96 11.83 23.43
N THR A 494 -34.79 12.79 23.83
CA THR A 494 -35.85 13.39 23.03
C THR A 494 -35.55 14.87 22.75
N ILE A 495 -36.19 15.45 21.75
CA ILE A 495 -36.01 16.89 21.44
C ILE A 495 -36.51 17.81 22.58
N ARG A 496 -37.24 17.28 23.57
CA ARG A 496 -37.74 18.05 24.73
C ARG A 496 -36.63 18.44 25.71
N SER A 497 -35.56 17.65 25.79
CA SER A 497 -34.41 17.90 26.67
C SER A 497 -33.30 18.74 26.01
N TRP A 498 -33.54 19.22 24.77
CA TRP A 498 -32.61 20.04 23.97
C TRP A 498 -31.99 21.23 24.73
N ASN A 499 -32.82 22.05 25.40
CA ASN A 499 -32.33 23.21 26.15
C ASN A 499 -31.39 22.79 27.31
N THR A 500 -31.65 21.65 27.95
CA THR A 500 -30.77 21.10 28.99
C THR A 500 -29.49 20.55 28.38
N ALA A 501 -29.56 19.89 27.22
CA ALA A 501 -28.38 19.40 26.50
C ALA A 501 -27.44 20.55 26.11
N LEU A 502 -27.97 21.64 25.51
CA LEU A 502 -27.19 22.84 25.21
C LEU A 502 -26.56 23.46 26.47
N SER A 503 -27.32 23.54 27.56
CA SER A 503 -26.82 24.04 28.85
C SER A 503 -25.70 23.18 29.44
N VAL A 504 -25.76 21.85 29.29
CA VAL A 504 -24.71 20.92 29.72
C VAL A 504 -23.46 21.03 28.82
N ILE A 505 -23.63 21.18 27.50
CA ILE A 505 -22.49 21.40 26.58
C ILE A 505 -21.75 22.69 26.94
N ALA A 506 -22.47 23.79 27.20
CA ALA A 506 -21.88 25.06 27.61
C ALA A 506 -21.03 24.92 28.89
N ASP A 507 -21.60 24.34 29.95
CA ASP A 507 -20.90 24.14 31.23
C ASP A 507 -19.67 23.23 31.11
N LEU A 508 -19.73 22.19 30.28
CA LEU A 508 -18.61 21.27 30.09
C LEU A 508 -17.45 21.93 29.32
N VAL A 509 -17.75 22.72 28.29
CA VAL A 509 -16.74 23.49 27.55
C VAL A 509 -16.06 24.52 28.46
N ASP A 510 -16.83 25.21 29.31
CA ASP A 510 -16.28 26.16 30.30
C ASP A 510 -15.37 25.52 31.35
N THR A 511 -15.52 24.21 31.54
CA THR A 511 -14.71 23.39 32.47
C THR A 511 -13.44 22.82 31.81
N MET A 512 -13.26 22.93 30.48
CA MET A 512 -12.10 22.38 29.78
C MET A 512 -10.80 23.16 30.08
N PRO A 513 -9.70 22.48 30.46
CA PRO A 513 -8.44 23.13 30.82
C PRO A 513 -7.61 23.62 29.61
N GLY A 514 -8.07 23.42 28.38
CA GLY A 514 -7.38 23.80 27.15
C GLY A 514 -8.26 23.69 25.90
N SER A 515 -7.71 24.02 24.74
CA SER A 515 -8.42 24.00 23.46
C SER A 515 -8.81 22.57 23.02
N VAL A 516 -10.06 22.42 22.58
CA VAL A 516 -10.62 21.17 22.04
C VAL A 516 -10.99 21.39 20.57
N PHE A 517 -10.59 20.48 19.69
CA PHE A 517 -11.04 20.48 18.29
C PHE A 517 -12.43 19.83 18.19
N CYS A 518 -13.35 20.46 17.47
CA CYS A 518 -14.69 19.92 17.21
C CYS A 518 -14.90 19.75 15.70
N ILE A 519 -15.26 18.56 15.25
CA ILE A 519 -15.45 18.22 13.83
C ILE A 519 -16.85 17.61 13.66
N ILE A 520 -17.73 18.27 12.91
CA ILE A 520 -19.07 17.78 12.61
C ILE A 520 -19.21 17.71 11.08
N ASP A 521 -19.33 16.51 10.54
CA ASP A 521 -19.51 16.27 9.11
C ASP A 521 -20.98 15.91 8.79
N GLY A 522 -21.42 16.15 7.54
CA GLY A 522 -22.73 15.73 7.07
C GLY A 522 -23.93 16.55 7.58
N LEU A 523 -23.76 17.78 8.06
CA LEU A 523 -24.86 18.60 8.63
C LEU A 523 -26.07 18.80 7.68
N HIS A 524 -25.90 18.68 6.36
CA HIS A 524 -26.98 18.73 5.39
C HIS A 524 -28.03 17.62 5.60
N TRP A 525 -27.64 16.47 6.16
CA TRP A 525 -28.55 15.39 6.56
C TRP A 525 -29.50 15.80 7.71
N LEU A 526 -29.20 16.87 8.46
CA LEU A 526 -30.04 17.36 9.55
C LEU A 526 -30.93 18.54 9.14
N ASN A 527 -30.96 18.91 7.85
CA ASN A 527 -31.64 20.11 7.37
C ASN A 527 -33.12 19.85 7.00
N ASP A 528 -34.01 20.01 7.98
CA ASP A 528 -35.47 19.88 7.81
C ASP A 528 -36.23 20.93 8.64
N ARG A 529 -37.51 21.16 8.31
CA ARG A 529 -38.40 22.08 9.04
C ARG A 529 -38.53 21.79 10.53
N SER A 530 -38.27 20.56 10.96
CA SER A 530 -38.26 20.16 12.37
C SER A 530 -37.01 20.61 13.14
N THR A 531 -35.92 20.92 12.44
CA THR A 531 -34.62 21.30 12.99
C THR A 531 -34.22 22.74 12.67
N ASP A 532 -34.88 23.40 11.70
CA ASP A 532 -34.63 24.80 11.26
C ASP A 532 -34.40 25.81 12.41
N ASP A 533 -35.19 25.71 13.49
CA ASP A 533 -35.06 26.61 14.66
C ASP A 533 -33.95 26.17 15.65
N ARG A 534 -33.54 24.90 15.63
CA ARG A 534 -32.66 24.25 16.63
C ARG A 534 -31.22 24.08 16.16
N LEU A 535 -31.01 23.77 14.88
CA LEU A 535 -29.67 23.71 14.28
C LEU A 535 -28.92 25.03 14.51
N PRO A 536 -29.53 26.22 14.32
CA PRO A 536 -28.87 27.49 14.62
C PRO A 536 -28.59 27.70 16.11
N GLU A 537 -29.39 27.18 17.04
CA GLU A 537 -29.14 27.32 18.50
C GLU A 537 -27.88 26.57 18.94
N LEU A 538 -27.52 25.46 18.28
CA LEU A 538 -26.25 24.76 18.51
C LEU A 538 -25.03 25.61 18.08
N PHE A 539 -25.22 26.60 17.21
CA PHE A 539 -24.16 27.38 16.56
C PHE A 539 -24.25 28.92 16.75
N ARG A 540 -25.32 29.46 17.38
CA ARG A 540 -25.50 30.90 17.65
C ARG A 540 -25.51 31.23 19.15
N GLN A 541 -24.40 31.83 19.57
CA GLN A 541 -24.26 32.90 20.57
C GLN A 541 -25.29 33.04 21.71
N ASP A 542 -24.77 33.07 22.93
CA ASP A 542 -24.77 34.35 23.65
C ASP A 542 -23.41 34.63 24.33
N SER A 543 -23.19 35.88 24.70
CA SER A 543 -21.92 36.59 24.47
C SER A 543 -21.03 36.72 25.72
N SER A 544 -21.33 36.01 26.80
CA SER A 544 -20.79 36.33 28.13
C SER A 544 -20.41 35.17 29.06
N THR A 545 -20.77 33.93 28.74
CA THR A 545 -20.50 32.77 29.63
C THR A 545 -19.53 31.77 29.04
N MET A 546 -19.72 31.36 27.78
CA MET A 546 -18.81 30.40 27.14
C MET A 546 -17.44 31.04 26.92
N ARG A 547 -16.40 30.60 27.67
CA ARG A 547 -15.00 30.79 27.28
C ARG A 547 -14.84 30.08 25.95
N SER A 548 -14.84 30.88 24.89
CA SER A 548 -15.10 30.43 23.53
C SER A 548 -14.15 29.29 23.15
N ILE A 549 -14.66 28.25 22.47
CA ILE A 549 -13.89 27.08 22.00
C ILE A 549 -12.71 27.57 21.16
N THR A 550 -11.56 27.75 21.79
CA THR A 550 -10.49 28.57 21.23
C THR A 550 -9.64 27.74 20.27
N LEU A 551 -9.99 27.81 18.98
CA LEU A 551 -9.18 27.34 17.86
C LEU A 551 -7.88 28.18 17.71
N VAL A 552 -6.96 28.01 18.66
CA VAL A 552 -5.59 28.53 18.66
C VAL A 552 -4.73 27.51 19.42
N SER A 553 -3.58 27.00 18.95
CA SER A 553 -2.82 27.33 17.73
C SER A 553 -2.52 26.07 16.89
N PRO A 554 -2.50 26.15 15.54
CA PRO A 554 -2.21 25.00 14.68
C PRO A 554 -0.73 24.54 14.64
N LEU A 555 0.15 25.12 15.46
CA LEU A 555 1.62 24.97 15.31
C LEU A 555 2.18 23.56 15.60
N ALA A 556 1.36 22.63 16.12
CA ALA A 556 1.73 21.22 16.29
C ALA A 556 1.19 20.31 15.18
N CYS A 557 -0.05 20.50 14.74
CA CYS A 557 -0.69 19.64 13.72
C CYS A 557 -0.53 20.17 12.28
N TRP A 558 -0.62 21.49 12.08
CA TRP A 558 -0.53 22.11 10.76
C TRP A 558 0.91 22.48 10.35
N ALA A 559 1.88 22.37 11.27
CA ALA A 559 3.29 22.32 10.89
C ALA A 559 3.63 21.11 9.98
N PHE A 560 2.73 20.12 9.90
CA PHE A 560 2.84 18.94 9.02
C PHE A 560 2.01 19.00 7.74
N ILE A 561 1.09 19.96 7.58
CA ILE A 561 0.18 20.03 6.41
C ILE A 561 0.10 21.43 5.79
N GLY A 562 0.11 22.50 6.60
CA GLY A 562 0.05 23.91 6.17
C GLY A 562 1.39 24.65 6.12
N GLY A 563 2.52 23.94 6.22
CA GLY A 563 3.85 24.49 5.97
C GLY A 563 4.18 24.64 4.47
N LEU A 564 3.34 24.04 3.62
CA LEU A 564 3.36 24.22 2.17
C LEU A 564 2.44 25.40 1.80
N ALA A 565 3.05 26.43 1.19
CA ALA A 565 2.41 27.59 0.56
C ALA A 565 1.61 28.57 1.46
N ALA A 566 2.34 29.53 2.06
CA ALA A 566 2.19 30.96 1.76
C ALA A 566 3.35 31.77 2.36
N ALA A 567 3.91 32.72 1.61
CA ALA A 567 5.12 33.45 2.00
C ALA A 567 4.85 34.94 2.28
N SER A 568 5.38 35.45 3.40
CA SER A 568 6.02 36.79 3.58
C SER A 568 6.00 37.25 5.05
N PRO A 569 6.85 38.21 5.50
CA PRO A 569 8.13 38.67 4.94
C PRO A 569 9.32 38.57 5.93
N ALA A 570 10.54 38.51 5.40
CA ALA A 570 11.78 38.99 6.03
C ALA A 570 12.04 38.68 7.54
N GLY A 571 11.80 37.44 7.99
CA GLY A 571 12.41 36.88 9.21
C GLY A 571 13.47 35.86 8.83
N LYS A 572 14.73 36.01 9.25
CA LYS A 572 15.85 35.14 8.85
C LYS A 572 15.62 33.69 9.31
N CYS A 573 15.12 32.84 8.41
CA CYS A 573 15.14 31.40 8.57
C CYS A 573 16.61 30.92 8.47
N ASP A 574 17.03 30.01 9.34
CA ASP A 574 18.37 29.43 9.24
C ASP A 574 18.41 28.48 8.04
N SER A 575 19.07 28.90 6.96
CA SER A 575 19.13 28.22 5.67
C SER A 575 20.09 27.03 5.69
N SER A 576 19.99 26.19 6.73
CA SER A 576 20.97 25.17 7.08
C SER A 576 20.43 23.73 6.96
N GLY A 577 19.21 23.51 6.47
CA GLY A 577 18.63 22.18 6.24
C GLY A 577 18.66 21.73 4.77
N PHE A 578 18.02 22.51 3.90
CA PHE A 578 17.88 22.24 2.46
C PHE A 578 19.04 22.84 1.68
N LEU A 579 19.50 22.14 0.64
CA LEU A 579 20.57 22.60 -0.25
C LEU A 579 20.04 22.66 -1.68
N THR A 580 19.91 23.88 -2.18
CA THR A 580 19.62 24.14 -3.60
C THR A 580 20.92 24.21 -4.38
N VAL A 581 21.08 23.34 -5.36
CA VAL A 581 22.20 23.28 -6.28
C VAL A 581 21.83 23.98 -7.58
N GLN A 582 22.69 24.84 -8.11
CA GLN A 582 22.48 25.46 -9.43
C GLN A 582 22.98 24.52 -10.52
N THR A 583 22.14 24.21 -11.51
CA THR A 583 22.45 23.32 -12.64
C THR A 583 22.10 23.97 -13.98
N SER A 584 22.53 23.37 -15.09
CA SER A 584 22.18 23.79 -16.46
C SER A 584 20.68 23.78 -16.75
N ASN A 585 19.89 23.07 -15.95
CA ASN A 585 18.45 22.88 -16.15
C ASN A 585 17.63 23.75 -15.16
N GLY A 586 18.31 24.46 -14.26
CA GLY A 586 17.74 25.33 -13.24
C GLY A 586 18.22 25.00 -11.81
N PRO A 587 17.69 25.69 -10.80
CA PRO A 587 17.94 25.37 -9.39
C PRO A 587 17.29 24.02 -9.00
N ILE A 588 18.03 23.13 -8.36
CA ILE A 588 17.54 21.83 -7.89
C ILE A 588 17.64 21.77 -6.37
N THR A 589 16.51 21.62 -5.68
CA THR A 589 16.46 21.55 -4.21
C THR A 589 16.23 20.11 -3.76
N GLY A 590 17.19 19.56 -3.03
CA GLY A 590 17.07 18.24 -2.37
C GLY A 590 16.90 18.37 -0.85
N HIS A 591 16.76 17.21 -0.19
CA HIS A 591 16.49 17.11 1.24
C HIS A 591 17.40 16.09 1.95
N PRO A 592 17.47 16.10 3.29
CA PRO A 592 18.13 15.02 4.03
C PRO A 592 17.45 13.67 3.79
N ALA A 593 18.25 12.60 3.69
CA ALA A 593 17.74 11.27 3.39
C ALA A 593 17.06 10.62 4.61
N SER A 594 15.96 9.91 4.37
CA SER A 594 15.19 9.23 5.42
C SER A 594 16.04 8.18 6.17
N ASN A 595 16.10 8.31 7.50
CA ASN A 595 16.96 7.54 8.41
C ASN A 595 18.48 7.69 8.14
N SER A 596 18.92 8.74 7.47
CA SER A 596 20.34 9.04 7.21
C SER A 596 20.57 10.55 7.02
N SER A 597 20.32 11.35 8.06
CA SER A 597 20.35 12.83 8.01
C SER A 597 21.71 13.47 7.67
N ASN A 598 22.77 12.67 7.63
CA ASN A 598 24.10 13.06 7.14
C ASN A 598 24.24 13.00 5.61
N VAL A 599 23.32 12.30 4.93
CA VAL A 599 23.20 12.20 3.48
C VAL A 599 22.09 13.14 3.01
N LEU A 600 22.34 13.80 1.88
CA LEU A 600 21.35 14.54 1.12
C LEU A 600 20.94 13.69 -0.08
N GLU A 601 19.65 13.62 -0.35
CA GLU A 601 19.10 13.00 -1.55
C GLU A 601 18.37 14.03 -2.43
N TYR A 602 18.53 13.84 -3.73
CA TYR A 602 17.89 14.63 -4.79
C TYR A 602 17.32 13.62 -5.78
N LEU A 603 16.01 13.42 -5.75
CA LEU A 603 15.32 12.37 -6.48
C LEU A 603 14.58 12.94 -7.70
N GLY A 604 14.44 12.15 -8.77
CA GLY A 604 13.58 12.51 -9.91
C GLY A 604 14.07 13.64 -10.83
N ILE A 605 15.35 14.01 -10.81
CA ILE A 605 15.90 15.12 -11.60
C ILE A 605 15.81 14.85 -13.11
N PRO A 606 15.11 15.68 -13.91
CA PRO A 606 15.09 15.55 -15.37
C PRO A 606 16.42 16.01 -15.99
N TYR A 607 17.17 15.07 -16.59
CA TYR A 607 18.47 15.37 -17.21
C TYR A 607 18.37 15.81 -18.68
N VAL A 608 17.30 15.40 -19.37
CA VAL A 608 16.95 15.74 -20.77
C VAL A 608 15.48 16.16 -20.87
N LYS A 609 15.03 16.56 -22.06
CA LYS A 609 13.59 16.78 -22.30
C LYS A 609 12.81 15.46 -22.20
N PRO A 610 11.55 15.50 -21.75
CA PRO A 610 10.65 14.34 -21.78
C PRO A 610 10.55 13.74 -23.20
N PRO A 611 10.76 12.43 -23.40
CA PRO A 611 10.74 11.79 -24.73
C PRO A 611 9.31 11.50 -25.22
N VAL A 612 8.41 12.47 -25.07
CA VAL A 612 6.97 12.38 -25.37
C VAL A 612 6.63 13.00 -26.72
N GLY A 613 5.49 12.60 -27.31
CA GLY A 613 5.01 13.16 -28.58
C GLY A 613 6.03 13.00 -29.71
N ASP A 614 6.45 14.11 -30.31
CA ASP A 614 7.45 14.11 -31.39
C ASP A 614 8.84 13.60 -30.96
N LEU A 615 9.15 13.60 -29.65
CA LEU A 615 10.39 13.05 -29.11
C LEU A 615 10.29 11.54 -28.81
N ARG A 616 9.11 10.92 -28.96
CA ARG A 616 9.00 9.46 -28.91
C ARG A 616 9.77 8.86 -30.08
N PHE A 617 10.57 7.83 -29.79
CA PHE A 617 11.52 7.20 -30.73
C PHE A 617 12.57 8.17 -31.32
N ALA A 618 12.78 9.36 -30.74
CA ALA A 618 13.90 10.24 -31.08
C ALA A 618 15.08 10.06 -30.11
N PRO A 619 16.32 10.39 -30.51
CA PRO A 619 17.43 10.59 -29.58
C PRO A 619 17.07 11.60 -28.47
N PRO A 620 17.62 11.45 -27.26
CA PRO A 620 17.35 12.38 -26.16
C PRO A 620 17.81 13.80 -26.49
N GLU A 621 16.95 14.79 -26.26
CA GLU A 621 17.31 16.20 -26.45
C GLU A 621 17.77 16.83 -25.14
N ARG A 622 18.92 17.51 -25.17
CA ARG A 622 19.42 18.29 -24.03
C ARG A 622 18.38 19.31 -23.56
N PHE A 623 18.07 19.28 -22.26
CA PHE A 623 17.31 20.32 -21.60
C PHE A 623 18.26 21.38 -21.04
N ILE A 624 17.92 22.65 -21.21
CA ILE A 624 18.56 23.81 -20.58
C ILE A 624 17.42 24.72 -20.13
N GLY A 625 17.46 25.19 -18.89
CA GLY A 625 16.32 25.86 -18.27
C GLY A 625 16.71 26.68 -17.04
N ASN A 626 15.75 27.45 -16.54
CA ASN A 626 15.88 28.27 -15.33
C ASN A 626 14.79 27.96 -14.28
N SER A 627 13.89 27.02 -14.58
CA SER A 627 12.84 26.55 -13.68
C SER A 627 13.44 25.83 -12.47
N SER A 628 12.99 26.16 -11.26
CA SER A 628 13.35 25.40 -10.06
C SER A 628 12.68 24.04 -10.07
N HIS A 629 13.43 22.99 -9.71
CA HIS A 629 12.93 21.64 -9.53
C HIS A 629 13.09 21.20 -8.08
N GLU A 630 12.01 20.69 -7.49
CA GLU A 630 12.02 20.08 -6.16
C GLU A 630 12.27 18.58 -6.31
N ALA A 631 13.46 18.15 -5.90
CA ALA A 631 13.95 16.79 -6.09
C ALA A 631 13.59 15.92 -4.88
N SER A 632 12.31 15.90 -4.48
CA SER A 632 11.80 15.28 -3.25
C SER A 632 11.11 13.93 -3.44
N SER A 633 11.01 13.42 -4.67
CA SER A 633 10.40 12.14 -4.99
C SER A 633 11.06 11.50 -6.21
N PHE A 634 11.05 10.17 -6.28
CA PHE A 634 11.52 9.46 -7.47
C PHE A 634 10.68 9.83 -8.70
N GLY A 635 11.33 9.95 -9.86
CA GLY A 635 10.64 10.10 -11.14
C GLY A 635 9.90 8.81 -11.53
N PHE A 636 9.04 8.91 -12.55
CA PHE A 636 8.31 7.76 -13.09
C PHE A 636 9.25 6.70 -13.68
N ASP A 637 8.83 5.45 -13.59
CA ASP A 637 9.46 4.37 -14.33
C ASP A 637 9.21 4.54 -15.84
N CYS A 638 10.20 4.18 -16.67
CA CYS A 638 9.98 4.11 -18.10
C CYS A 638 9.00 2.97 -18.46
N PRO A 639 8.28 3.07 -19.59
CA PRO A 639 7.27 2.07 -19.95
C PRO A 639 7.86 0.66 -20.08
N LEU A 640 7.41 -0.25 -19.21
CA LEU A 640 7.91 -1.63 -19.15
C LEU A 640 6.78 -2.62 -18.86
N SER A 641 6.98 -3.86 -19.29
CA SER A 641 6.12 -4.98 -18.93
C SER A 641 6.82 -5.80 -17.85
N PRO A 642 6.34 -5.78 -16.60
CA PRO A 642 7.04 -6.41 -15.48
C PRO A 642 7.09 -7.92 -15.66
N SER A 643 8.05 -8.57 -15.00
CA SER A 643 8.13 -10.04 -15.05
C SER A 643 6.95 -10.66 -14.31
N ARG A 644 6.32 -11.67 -14.93
CA ARG A 644 5.25 -12.46 -14.32
C ARG A 644 5.77 -13.10 -13.03
N GLN A 645 5.00 -13.00 -11.95
CA GLN A 645 5.29 -13.75 -10.72
C GLN A 645 5.20 -15.26 -10.99
N VAL A 646 6.20 -16.01 -10.53
CA VAL A 646 6.29 -17.47 -10.70
C VAL A 646 6.42 -18.12 -9.34
N ASN A 647 5.51 -19.05 -9.05
CA ASN A 647 5.56 -19.90 -7.86
C ASN A 647 6.57 -21.03 -8.09
N TYR A 648 7.85 -20.75 -7.82
CA TYR A 648 8.93 -21.73 -7.90
C TYR A 648 8.94 -22.62 -6.63
N PRO A 649 9.30 -23.92 -6.74
CA PRO A 649 9.37 -24.82 -5.59
C PRO A 649 10.32 -24.32 -4.49
N ASP A 650 9.97 -24.57 -3.23
CA ASP A 650 10.79 -24.26 -2.05
C ASP A 650 11.23 -22.79 -1.94
N MET A 651 10.44 -21.85 -2.48
CA MET A 651 10.66 -20.41 -2.27
C MET A 651 10.66 -20.05 -0.78
N THR A 652 11.62 -19.21 -0.38
CA THR A 652 11.64 -18.59 0.94
C THR A 652 10.56 -17.51 1.05
N PRO A 653 10.11 -17.13 2.27
CA PRO A 653 9.06 -16.13 2.45
C PRO A 653 9.39 -14.76 1.81
N GLN A 654 10.65 -14.35 1.82
CA GLN A 654 11.09 -13.09 1.23
C GLN A 654 11.23 -13.12 -0.31
N ALA A 655 11.26 -14.31 -0.94
CA ALA A 655 11.68 -14.46 -2.33
C ALA A 655 10.84 -13.65 -3.31
N GLN A 656 9.50 -13.71 -3.17
CA GLN A 656 8.58 -12.97 -4.03
C GLN A 656 8.75 -11.45 -3.91
N ARG A 657 9.02 -10.94 -2.70
CA ARG A 657 9.29 -9.51 -2.46
C ARG A 657 10.60 -9.07 -3.12
N ILE A 658 11.67 -9.85 -2.95
CA ILE A 658 12.96 -9.61 -3.59
C ILE A 658 12.82 -9.61 -5.11
N ILE A 659 12.17 -10.63 -5.68
CA ILE A 659 11.94 -10.76 -7.12
C ILE A 659 11.05 -9.62 -7.66
N GLY A 660 10.05 -9.18 -6.88
CA GLY A 660 9.21 -8.03 -7.20
C GLY A 660 10.02 -6.75 -7.38
N TYR A 661 10.93 -6.44 -6.46
CA TYR A 661 11.80 -5.26 -6.58
C TYR A 661 12.92 -5.42 -7.62
N PHE A 662 13.43 -6.63 -7.85
CA PHE A 662 14.50 -6.89 -8.82
C PHE A 662 14.00 -6.91 -10.27
N ALA A 663 12.78 -7.41 -10.50
CA ALA A 663 12.21 -7.62 -11.84
C ALA A 663 11.01 -6.70 -12.16
N SER A 664 10.98 -5.53 -11.52
CA SER A 664 9.96 -4.46 -11.66
C SER A 664 8.51 -4.88 -11.39
N GLY A 665 8.29 -5.98 -10.69
CA GLY A 665 6.96 -6.49 -10.29
C GLY A 665 6.35 -5.79 -9.06
N ALA A 666 6.96 -4.72 -8.55
CA ALA A 666 6.52 -4.00 -7.34
C ALA A 666 5.40 -2.96 -7.57
N GLY A 667 4.97 -2.72 -8.81
CA GLY A 667 3.82 -1.86 -9.12
C GLY A 667 4.08 -0.35 -9.13
N THR A 668 5.32 0.07 -9.38
CA THR A 668 5.71 1.48 -9.47
C THR A 668 5.05 2.21 -10.67
N PRO A 669 4.64 3.50 -10.52
CA PRO A 669 4.01 4.26 -11.61
C PRO A 669 4.93 4.44 -12.83
N GLN A 670 4.35 4.26 -14.02
CA GLN A 670 5.06 4.38 -15.32
C GLN A 670 4.60 5.60 -16.11
N SER A 671 5.52 6.25 -16.81
CA SER A 671 5.26 7.33 -17.77
C SER A 671 6.30 7.30 -18.90
N GLU A 672 5.99 7.88 -20.05
CA GLU A 672 7.03 8.19 -21.05
C GLU A 672 7.96 9.33 -20.57
N ASP A 673 7.45 10.22 -19.71
CA ASP A 673 8.27 11.22 -19.01
C ASP A 673 8.99 10.56 -17.82
N CYS A 674 10.04 9.81 -18.15
CA CYS A 674 10.78 8.96 -17.22
C CYS A 674 12.30 9.22 -17.21
N LEU A 675 12.82 10.14 -18.03
CA LEU A 675 14.27 10.37 -18.20
C LEU A 675 14.82 11.24 -17.07
N THR A 676 14.80 10.65 -15.88
CA THR A 676 15.21 11.24 -14.61
C THR A 676 16.39 10.51 -13.99
N LEU A 677 17.16 11.20 -13.14
CA LEU A 677 18.20 10.62 -12.30
C LEU A 677 18.06 11.02 -10.83
N ASN A 678 18.67 10.24 -9.96
CA ASN A 678 18.65 10.44 -8.51
C ASN A 678 20.09 10.56 -8.00
N ILE A 679 20.34 11.42 -7.00
CA ILE A 679 21.69 11.71 -6.47
C ILE A 679 21.69 11.60 -4.95
N TRP A 680 22.64 10.85 -4.38
CA TRP A 680 22.93 10.79 -2.95
C TRP A 680 24.35 11.26 -2.64
N THR A 681 24.51 12.15 -1.67
CA THR A 681 25.83 12.70 -1.28
C THR A 681 25.87 13.14 0.18
N ARG A 682 27.01 12.93 0.86
CA ARG A 682 27.22 13.48 2.22
C ARG A 682 27.53 14.97 2.22
N ARG A 683 27.00 15.69 3.21
CA ARG A 683 27.20 17.14 3.35
C ARG A 683 28.60 17.51 3.87
N LYS A 684 29.44 18.13 3.02
CA LYS A 684 30.76 18.70 3.38
C LYS A 684 31.03 20.02 2.66
N LYS A 685 31.89 20.88 3.25
CA LYS A 685 32.19 22.25 2.77
C LYS A 685 33.22 22.36 1.63
N GLU A 686 34.07 21.34 1.48
CA GLU A 686 35.10 21.27 0.43
C GLU A 686 34.84 19.96 -0.32
N ALA A 687 34.62 20.03 -1.64
CA ALA A 687 33.98 18.94 -2.36
C ALA A 687 34.58 18.69 -3.75
N GLN A 688 35.23 17.53 -3.88
CA GLN A 688 35.74 16.91 -5.11
C GLN A 688 35.68 15.38 -4.89
N LYS A 689 34.46 14.84 -4.77
CA LYS A 689 34.24 13.43 -4.42
C LYS A 689 34.19 12.52 -5.66
N PRO A 690 34.61 11.25 -5.54
CA PRO A 690 34.35 10.27 -6.58
C PRO A 690 32.86 10.15 -6.88
N VAL A 691 32.50 10.03 -8.17
CA VAL A 691 31.12 9.94 -8.62
C VAL A 691 30.89 8.56 -9.23
N ILE A 692 29.87 7.85 -8.78
CA ILE A 692 29.47 6.55 -9.33
C ILE A 692 28.09 6.73 -9.96
N VAL A 693 28.01 6.59 -11.29
CA VAL A 693 26.76 6.65 -12.06
C VAL A 693 26.32 5.23 -12.39
N PHE A 694 25.19 4.80 -11.86
CA PHE A 694 24.72 3.42 -11.93
C PHE A 694 23.55 3.23 -12.90
N PHE A 695 23.70 2.25 -13.80
CA PHE A 695 22.66 1.78 -14.71
C PHE A 695 22.12 0.40 -14.27
N TYR A 696 20.81 0.31 -14.04
CA TYR A 696 20.18 -0.94 -13.61
C TYR A 696 20.16 -2.03 -14.70
N GLY A 697 20.06 -3.28 -14.25
CA GLY A 697 19.86 -4.46 -15.09
C GLY A 697 18.40 -4.65 -15.52
N GLY A 698 18.12 -5.80 -16.16
CA GLY A 698 16.77 -6.13 -16.65
C GLY A 698 16.67 -6.42 -18.16
N ARG A 699 17.78 -6.83 -18.79
CA ARG A 699 17.84 -7.24 -20.21
C ARG A 699 17.36 -6.14 -21.17
N PHE A 700 17.54 -4.87 -20.81
CA PHE A 700 17.02 -3.69 -21.54
C PHE A 700 15.48 -3.67 -21.74
N ALA A 701 14.73 -4.53 -21.04
CA ALA A 701 13.28 -4.68 -21.20
C ALA A 701 12.48 -4.33 -19.94
N ILE A 702 13.10 -4.47 -18.76
CA ILE A 702 12.60 -4.10 -17.43
C ILE A 702 13.73 -3.42 -16.64
N GLY A 703 13.42 -2.96 -15.42
CA GLY A 703 14.34 -2.23 -14.55
C GLY A 703 13.84 -0.81 -14.27
N ASN A 704 14.18 -0.28 -13.09
CA ASN A 704 13.80 1.06 -12.65
C ASN A 704 14.75 1.55 -11.53
N THR A 705 14.75 2.86 -11.26
CA THR A 705 15.48 3.42 -10.10
C THR A 705 14.64 3.55 -8.84
N ASN A 706 13.31 3.54 -8.93
CA ASN A 706 12.40 3.54 -7.78
C ASN A 706 12.27 2.13 -7.16
N SER A 707 13.41 1.57 -6.75
CA SER A 707 13.52 0.24 -6.14
C SER A 707 14.54 0.27 -5.01
N PRO A 708 14.26 -0.33 -3.84
CA PRO A 708 15.19 -0.34 -2.72
C PRO A 708 16.55 -0.99 -3.06
N PHE A 709 16.62 -1.83 -4.10
CA PHE A 709 17.88 -2.39 -4.62
C PHE A 709 18.93 -1.32 -4.98
N TYR A 710 18.49 -0.14 -5.40
CA TYR A 710 19.35 0.91 -5.97
C TYR A 710 19.36 2.18 -5.12
N ASN A 711 18.90 2.12 -3.87
CA ASN A 711 18.91 3.28 -2.98
C ASN A 711 20.34 3.63 -2.56
N GLY A 712 20.87 4.73 -3.11
CA GLY A 712 22.26 5.14 -2.90
C GLY A 712 22.59 5.63 -1.49
N LYS A 713 21.60 5.84 -0.60
CA LYS A 713 21.83 6.52 0.69
C LYS A 713 22.82 5.79 1.59
N TYR A 714 22.74 4.46 1.72
CA TYR A 714 23.65 3.73 2.61
C TYR A 714 25.08 3.70 2.07
N PHE A 715 25.25 3.60 0.75
CA PHE A 715 26.56 3.64 0.11
C PHE A 715 27.21 5.03 0.24
N ALA A 716 26.46 6.11 -0.01
CA ALA A 716 26.91 7.48 0.20
C ALA A 716 27.16 7.81 1.69
N ALA A 717 26.43 7.18 2.62
CA ALA A 717 26.69 7.30 4.05
C ALA A 717 28.01 6.62 4.45
N ALA A 718 28.25 5.39 3.96
CA ALA A 718 29.43 4.60 4.29
C ALA A 718 30.71 5.14 3.65
N GLN A 719 30.69 5.42 2.36
CA GLN A 719 31.85 5.88 1.57
C GLN A 719 31.65 7.33 1.12
N ASP A 720 32.69 8.16 1.06
CA ASP A 720 32.50 9.63 0.86
C ASP A 720 32.43 9.98 -0.64
N VAL A 721 31.46 9.34 -1.29
CA VAL A 721 31.21 9.37 -2.73
C VAL A 721 29.90 10.09 -3.04
N VAL A 722 29.69 10.41 -4.32
CA VAL A 722 28.38 10.75 -4.86
C VAL A 722 27.85 9.53 -5.62
N VAL A 723 26.67 9.05 -5.25
CA VAL A 723 25.99 7.95 -5.95
C VAL A 723 24.89 8.55 -6.82
N VAL A 724 24.88 8.21 -8.10
CA VAL A 724 23.84 8.61 -9.05
C VAL A 724 23.18 7.36 -9.63
N THR A 725 21.85 7.31 -9.70
CA THR A 725 21.13 6.25 -10.43
C THR A 725 20.28 6.86 -11.54
N VAL A 726 20.23 6.22 -12.70
CA VAL A 726 19.66 6.80 -13.93
C VAL A 726 18.53 5.93 -14.50
N ASN A 727 17.36 6.51 -14.74
CA ASN A 727 16.33 5.92 -15.62
C ASN A 727 16.70 6.18 -17.09
N TYR A 728 16.52 5.17 -17.94
CA TYR A 728 16.75 5.23 -19.39
C TYR A 728 15.64 4.44 -20.11
N ARG A 729 15.31 4.76 -21.37
CA ARG A 729 14.22 4.07 -22.07
C ARG A 729 14.53 2.58 -22.28
N LEU A 730 13.49 1.76 -22.12
CA LEU A 730 13.52 0.30 -22.20
C LEU A 730 12.61 -0.22 -23.31
N ASN A 731 12.74 -1.51 -23.62
CA ASN A 731 11.86 -2.23 -24.54
C ASN A 731 11.77 -1.48 -25.89
N ILE A 732 10.64 -1.52 -26.60
CA ILE A 732 10.44 -0.79 -27.87
C ILE A 732 10.71 0.72 -27.77
N PHE A 733 10.54 1.35 -26.60
CA PHE A 733 10.76 2.80 -26.42
C PHE A 733 12.25 3.17 -26.45
N GLY A 734 13.12 2.29 -25.94
CA GLY A 734 14.58 2.45 -25.96
C GLY A 734 15.26 1.78 -27.16
N PHE A 735 14.65 0.72 -27.69
CA PHE A 735 15.24 -0.18 -28.67
C PHE A 735 14.21 -0.58 -29.75
N PRO A 736 13.71 0.39 -30.54
CA PRO A 736 12.53 0.17 -31.37
C PRO A 736 12.74 -0.82 -32.52
N GLY A 737 13.92 -0.88 -33.13
CA GLY A 737 14.14 -1.62 -34.38
C GLY A 737 13.58 -0.92 -35.63
N ALA A 738 13.13 0.33 -35.51
CA ALA A 738 12.50 1.10 -36.57
C ALA A 738 13.43 1.32 -37.79
N PRO A 739 13.08 0.86 -39.00
CA PRO A 739 13.94 1.00 -40.18
C PRO A 739 14.28 2.45 -40.52
N GLY A 740 15.57 2.72 -40.81
CA GLY A 740 16.06 4.04 -41.24
C GLY A 740 16.08 5.13 -40.15
N GLN A 741 15.81 4.78 -38.89
CA GLN A 741 15.79 5.71 -37.76
C GLN A 741 16.99 5.50 -36.82
N PRO A 742 17.37 6.50 -36.00
CA PRO A 742 18.40 6.32 -34.97
C PRO A 742 18.04 5.18 -34.01
N GLN A 743 19.01 4.30 -33.75
CA GLN A 743 18.85 3.12 -32.88
C GLN A 743 19.45 3.36 -31.50
N ASN A 744 19.28 2.36 -30.62
CA ASN A 744 19.91 2.29 -29.30
C ASN A 744 19.62 3.53 -28.42
N LEU A 745 18.39 4.03 -28.48
CA LEU A 745 17.94 5.23 -27.78
C LEU A 745 18.16 5.13 -26.27
N GLY A 746 17.92 3.95 -25.66
CA GLY A 746 18.21 3.72 -24.24
C GLY A 746 19.70 3.84 -23.87
N LEU A 747 20.64 3.53 -24.78
CA LEU A 747 22.07 3.77 -24.57
C LEU A 747 22.44 5.24 -24.79
N ARG A 748 21.73 5.93 -25.70
CA ARG A 748 21.88 7.39 -25.90
C ARG A 748 21.35 8.17 -24.70
N ASP A 749 20.28 7.71 -24.06
CA ASP A 749 19.74 8.26 -22.81
C ASP A 749 20.78 8.19 -21.69
N GLN A 750 21.44 7.02 -21.53
CA GLN A 750 22.56 6.85 -20.61
C GLN A 750 23.72 7.80 -20.91
N ARG A 751 24.07 7.98 -22.20
CA ARG A 751 25.10 8.97 -22.59
C ARG A 751 24.72 10.38 -22.19
N ALA A 752 23.50 10.81 -22.48
CA ALA A 752 23.01 12.14 -22.13
C ALA A 752 22.94 12.35 -20.60
N ALA A 753 22.63 11.31 -19.81
CA ALA A 753 22.66 11.37 -18.35
C ALA A 753 24.08 11.61 -17.81
N VAL A 754 25.10 10.93 -18.34
CA VAL A 754 26.50 11.14 -17.91
C VAL A 754 27.02 12.50 -18.36
N GLU A 755 26.63 12.99 -19.54
CA GLU A 755 26.94 14.36 -19.97
C GLU A 755 26.31 15.40 -19.04
N TRP A 756 25.07 15.19 -18.60
CA TRP A 756 24.44 16.03 -17.58
C TRP A 756 25.18 15.95 -16.24
N VAL A 757 25.59 14.76 -15.80
CA VAL A 757 26.39 14.57 -14.57
C VAL A 757 27.72 15.31 -14.69
N ARG A 758 28.49 15.13 -15.78
CA ARG A 758 29.74 15.84 -16.03
C ARG A 758 29.56 17.36 -15.91
N ASP A 759 28.50 17.90 -16.49
CA ASP A 759 28.25 19.35 -16.54
C ASP A 759 27.76 19.91 -15.18
N ASN A 760 27.20 19.09 -14.28
CA ASN A 760 26.48 19.57 -13.07
C ASN A 760 26.94 19.00 -11.73
N ILE A 761 27.62 17.84 -11.67
CA ILE A 761 27.86 17.10 -10.42
C ILE A 761 28.75 17.83 -9.41
N ALA A 762 29.57 18.79 -9.88
CA ALA A 762 30.35 19.69 -9.05
C ALA A 762 29.48 20.46 -8.03
N GLY A 763 28.25 20.86 -8.43
CA GLY A 763 27.30 21.52 -7.53
C GLY A 763 26.78 20.62 -6.41
N PHE A 764 26.73 19.30 -6.64
CA PHE A 764 26.38 18.28 -5.65
C PHE A 764 27.61 17.76 -4.87
N GLY A 765 28.78 18.36 -5.11
CA GLY A 765 30.05 18.04 -4.45
C GLY A 765 30.83 16.87 -5.06
N GLY A 766 30.43 16.38 -6.23
CA GLY A 766 31.21 15.43 -7.02
C GLY A 766 32.39 16.10 -7.73
N ASP A 767 33.38 15.30 -8.09
CA ASP A 767 34.47 15.67 -8.98
C ASP A 767 34.11 15.21 -10.41
N PRO A 768 33.84 16.13 -11.35
CA PRO A 768 33.50 15.76 -12.73
C PRO A 768 34.67 15.12 -13.48
N THR A 769 35.89 15.12 -12.91
CA THR A 769 37.07 14.43 -13.44
C THR A 769 37.30 13.05 -12.81
N LYS A 770 36.35 12.57 -11.98
CA LYS A 770 36.36 11.24 -11.34
C LYS A 770 34.99 10.58 -11.42
N ILE A 771 34.45 10.51 -12.64
CA ILE A 771 33.19 9.83 -12.93
C ILE A 771 33.50 8.38 -13.28
N THR A 772 32.92 7.44 -12.54
CA THR A 772 32.91 6.02 -12.85
C THR A 772 31.49 5.62 -13.21
N ILE A 773 31.30 5.04 -14.40
CA ILE A 773 30.02 4.40 -14.73
C ILE A 773 30.03 2.94 -14.27
N ALA A 774 28.91 2.53 -13.70
CA ALA A 774 28.70 1.19 -13.18
C ALA A 774 27.36 0.65 -13.69
N GLY A 775 27.25 -0.66 -13.85
CA GLY A 775 25.96 -1.25 -14.20
C GLY A 775 25.94 -2.76 -14.06
N GLN A 776 24.77 -3.30 -13.73
CA GLN A 776 24.59 -4.73 -13.49
C GLN A 776 23.82 -5.39 -14.62
N SER A 777 24.16 -6.63 -15.00
CA SER A 777 23.48 -7.35 -16.08
C SER A 777 23.54 -6.55 -17.39
N SER A 778 22.41 -6.23 -18.02
CA SER A 778 22.34 -5.32 -19.17
C SER A 778 22.96 -3.94 -18.92
N GLY A 779 22.94 -3.43 -17.67
CA GLY A 779 23.67 -2.22 -17.32
C GLY A 779 25.19 -2.39 -17.46
N GLY A 780 25.73 -3.57 -17.12
CA GLY A 780 27.15 -3.90 -17.28
C GLY A 780 27.53 -4.08 -18.76
N VAL A 781 26.63 -4.69 -19.54
CA VAL A 781 26.75 -4.76 -21.01
C VAL A 781 26.83 -3.35 -21.60
N ALA A 782 25.99 -2.42 -21.16
CA ALA A 782 26.02 -1.03 -21.61
C ALA A 782 27.31 -0.29 -21.20
N VAL A 783 27.82 -0.54 -19.99
CA VAL A 783 29.11 -0.01 -19.52
C VAL A 783 30.29 -0.51 -20.36
N ASP A 784 30.27 -1.75 -20.84
CA ASP A 784 31.33 -2.25 -21.73
C ASP A 784 31.13 -1.78 -23.19
N TYR A 785 29.90 -1.70 -23.70
CA TYR A 785 29.60 -1.06 -25.00
C TYR A 785 30.12 0.39 -25.05
N TRP A 786 30.02 1.13 -23.94
CA TRP A 786 30.59 2.48 -23.81
C TRP A 786 32.07 2.54 -24.16
N ALA A 787 32.85 1.53 -23.77
CA ALA A 787 34.29 1.47 -24.04
C ALA A 787 34.60 1.34 -25.54
N TYR A 788 33.72 0.70 -26.32
CA TYR A 788 33.87 0.58 -27.78
C TYR A 788 33.29 1.80 -28.51
N ALA A 789 32.16 2.34 -28.04
CA ALA A 789 31.46 3.46 -28.67
C ALA A 789 32.18 4.80 -28.52
N TYR A 790 32.85 5.04 -27.37
CA TYR A 790 33.38 6.34 -27.00
C TYR A 790 34.89 6.30 -26.72
N THR A 791 35.68 5.83 -27.70
CA THR A 791 37.16 5.72 -27.56
C THR A 791 37.85 7.07 -27.36
N GLU A 792 37.42 8.10 -28.11
CA GLU A 792 38.05 9.43 -28.13
C GLU A 792 37.54 10.38 -27.05
N ASP A 793 36.26 10.27 -26.67
CA ASP A 793 35.62 11.09 -25.64
C ASP A 793 34.81 10.22 -24.66
N PRO A 794 35.48 9.43 -23.80
CA PRO A 794 34.79 8.54 -22.87
C PRO A 794 34.00 9.27 -21.78
N ILE A 795 34.31 10.53 -21.46
CA ILE A 795 33.74 11.37 -20.37
C ILE A 795 33.67 10.72 -18.98
N VAL A 796 34.38 9.62 -18.77
CA VAL A 796 34.47 8.82 -17.54
C VAL A 796 35.91 8.35 -17.35
N ASN A 797 36.24 7.92 -16.13
CA ASN A 797 37.60 7.55 -15.71
C ASN A 797 37.76 6.06 -15.39
N GLY A 798 36.66 5.35 -15.20
CA GLY A 798 36.63 3.94 -14.84
C GLY A 798 35.27 3.30 -15.11
N LEU A 799 35.27 1.98 -15.22
CA LEU A 799 34.12 1.17 -15.60
C LEU A 799 33.90 0.06 -14.54
N ILE A 800 32.66 -0.19 -14.13
CA ILE A 800 32.30 -1.32 -13.24
C ILE A 800 31.17 -2.13 -13.87
N ALA A 801 31.43 -3.39 -14.24
CA ALA A 801 30.53 -4.24 -15.04
C ALA A 801 30.26 -5.61 -14.40
N PRO A 802 29.51 -5.68 -13.28
CA PRO A 802 29.05 -6.93 -12.67
C PRO A 802 27.99 -7.67 -13.49
N SER A 803 28.23 -8.97 -13.66
CA SER A 803 27.33 -9.94 -14.30
C SER A 803 26.88 -9.56 -15.73
N GLY A 804 27.71 -8.85 -16.50
CA GLY A 804 27.43 -8.56 -17.90
C GLY A 804 28.49 -7.69 -18.57
N ASN A 805 28.92 -8.08 -19.76
CA ASN A 805 29.79 -7.30 -20.66
C ASN A 805 29.41 -7.58 -22.13
N ALA A 806 30.12 -7.01 -23.12
CA ALA A 806 29.76 -7.12 -24.53
C ALA A 806 29.69 -8.56 -25.08
N PHE A 807 30.28 -9.54 -24.39
CA PHE A 807 30.34 -10.96 -24.79
C PHE A 807 29.34 -11.86 -24.04
N SER A 808 28.66 -11.33 -23.02
CA SER A 808 27.78 -12.11 -22.13
C SER A 808 26.47 -12.58 -22.77
N PHE A 809 25.82 -11.76 -23.58
CA PHE A 809 24.46 -12.01 -24.07
C PHE A 809 24.37 -11.76 -25.58
N PRO A 810 23.67 -12.61 -26.36
CA PRO A 810 23.53 -12.42 -27.79
C PRO A 810 22.51 -11.34 -28.14
N LEU A 811 22.80 -10.69 -29.27
CA LEU A 811 21.90 -9.76 -29.95
C LEU A 811 20.85 -10.52 -30.77
N ASN A 812 19.77 -9.83 -31.13
CA ASN A 812 18.86 -10.33 -32.16
C ASN A 812 19.56 -10.39 -33.52
N SER A 813 19.33 -11.46 -34.28
CA SER A 813 19.89 -11.62 -35.63
C SER A 813 19.40 -10.53 -36.60
N PRO A 814 20.14 -10.22 -37.68
CA PRO A 814 19.75 -9.20 -38.65
C PRO A 814 18.32 -9.39 -39.19
N GLY A 815 17.56 -8.30 -39.30
CA GLY A 815 16.17 -8.32 -39.75
C GLY A 815 15.14 -8.71 -38.68
N VAL A 816 15.54 -9.27 -37.52
CA VAL A 816 14.62 -9.56 -36.42
C VAL A 816 14.08 -8.28 -35.77
N PRO A 817 14.91 -7.26 -35.42
CA PRO A 817 14.40 -6.01 -34.84
C PRO A 817 13.38 -5.29 -35.73
N GLU A 818 13.62 -5.28 -37.05
CA GLU A 818 12.74 -4.66 -38.04
C GLU A 818 11.38 -5.37 -38.11
N ARG A 819 11.37 -6.71 -38.15
CA ARG A 819 10.12 -7.49 -38.12
C ARG A 819 9.36 -7.33 -36.80
N ASN A 820 10.07 -7.17 -35.68
CA ASN A 820 9.45 -6.92 -34.37
C ASN A 820 8.80 -5.54 -34.32
N TRP A 821 9.44 -4.51 -34.90
CA TRP A 821 8.87 -3.18 -35.11
C TRP A 821 7.62 -3.24 -36.00
N GLU A 822 7.72 -3.86 -37.18
CA GLU A 822 6.61 -4.02 -38.13
C GLU A 822 5.41 -4.75 -37.51
N SER A 823 5.66 -5.76 -36.67
CA SER A 823 4.61 -6.48 -35.94
C SER A 823 3.82 -5.57 -34.99
N VAL A 824 4.50 -4.62 -34.33
CA VAL A 824 3.85 -3.64 -33.44
C VAL A 824 3.14 -2.56 -34.25
N VAL A 825 3.75 -2.06 -35.33
CA VAL A 825 3.13 -1.12 -36.29
C VAL A 825 1.79 -1.68 -36.81
N ALA A 826 1.75 -2.96 -37.16
CA ALA A 826 0.53 -3.64 -37.58
C ALA A 826 -0.49 -3.77 -36.43
N ALA A 827 -0.06 -4.16 -35.24
CA ALA A 827 -0.93 -4.31 -34.08
C ALA A 827 -1.60 -3.00 -33.60
N VAL A 828 -1.00 -1.84 -33.89
CA VAL A 828 -1.57 -0.51 -33.60
C VAL A 828 -2.15 0.20 -34.82
N ASN A 829 -2.40 -0.53 -35.92
CA ASN A 829 -3.01 -0.05 -37.16
C ASN A 829 -2.26 1.11 -37.86
N CYS A 830 -0.92 1.13 -37.78
CA CYS A 830 -0.08 2.13 -38.44
C CYS A 830 0.53 1.69 -39.79
N THR A 831 0.26 0.46 -40.27
CA THR A 831 0.85 -0.08 -41.51
C THR A 831 0.54 0.75 -42.76
N ASP A 832 -0.71 1.19 -42.92
CA ASP A 832 -1.19 1.92 -44.10
C ASP A 832 -1.03 3.45 -43.95
N ALA A 833 -0.32 3.91 -42.92
CA ALA A 833 -0.08 5.33 -42.69
C ALA A 833 0.89 5.90 -43.74
N ALA A 834 0.60 7.11 -44.22
CA ALA A 834 1.50 7.83 -45.15
C ALA A 834 2.89 8.11 -44.53
N ASP A 835 2.96 8.24 -43.21
CA ASP A 835 4.19 8.20 -42.43
C ASP A 835 3.95 7.32 -41.17
N VAL A 836 4.62 6.17 -41.15
CA VAL A 836 4.53 5.19 -40.06
C VAL A 836 5.05 5.76 -38.74
N MET A 837 6.09 6.59 -38.75
CA MET A 837 6.67 7.17 -37.53
C MET A 837 5.76 8.23 -36.94
N VAL A 838 5.15 9.09 -37.77
CA VAL A 838 4.12 10.05 -37.31
C VAL A 838 2.93 9.31 -36.70
N CYS A 839 2.46 8.22 -37.34
CA CYS A 839 1.40 7.40 -36.77
C CYS A 839 1.81 6.79 -35.41
N MET A 840 2.98 6.16 -35.32
CA MET A 840 3.52 5.57 -34.09
C MET A 840 3.74 6.59 -32.95
N ARG A 841 4.04 7.85 -33.28
CA ARG A 841 4.12 8.96 -32.31
C ARG A 841 2.74 9.45 -31.83
N ALA A 842 1.72 9.39 -32.69
CA ALA A 842 0.36 9.74 -32.34
C ALA A 842 -0.38 8.67 -31.50
N GLN A 843 0.09 7.42 -31.51
CA GLN A 843 -0.52 6.34 -30.72
C GLN A 843 -0.42 6.58 -29.20
N ARG A 844 -1.29 5.90 -28.45
CA ARG A 844 -1.14 5.76 -26.99
C ARG A 844 0.04 4.85 -26.65
N TRP A 845 0.90 5.28 -25.72
CA TRP A 845 2.07 4.49 -25.32
C TRP A 845 1.67 3.18 -24.65
N GLU A 846 0.52 3.13 -23.98
CA GLU A 846 0.00 1.90 -23.37
C GLU A 846 -0.36 0.86 -24.43
N ALA A 847 -0.89 1.30 -25.59
CA ALA A 847 -1.21 0.44 -26.72
C ALA A 847 0.06 -0.10 -27.39
N ILE A 848 1.08 0.75 -27.59
CA ILE A 848 2.40 0.35 -28.06
C ILE A 848 3.04 -0.67 -27.11
N LYS A 849 2.96 -0.43 -25.79
CA LYS A 849 3.50 -1.33 -24.76
C LYS A 849 2.79 -2.69 -24.78
N ALA A 850 1.46 -2.71 -24.89
CA ALA A 850 0.67 -3.93 -24.98
C ALA A 850 1.00 -4.74 -26.24
N ALA A 851 1.09 -4.07 -27.40
CA ALA A 851 1.48 -4.69 -28.66
C ALA A 851 2.92 -5.24 -28.62
N ALA A 852 3.88 -4.49 -28.07
CA ALA A 852 5.25 -4.94 -27.90
C ALA A 852 5.37 -6.15 -26.96
N ALA A 853 4.56 -6.21 -25.90
CA ALA A 853 4.50 -7.34 -24.98
C ALA A 853 3.95 -8.63 -25.61
N ALA A 854 3.19 -8.53 -26.73
CA ALA A 854 2.70 -9.68 -27.48
C ALA A 854 3.75 -10.27 -28.45
N VAL A 855 4.83 -9.54 -28.76
CA VAL A 855 5.91 -10.04 -29.63
C VAL A 855 6.71 -11.11 -28.90
N ARG A 856 6.88 -12.27 -29.52
CA ARG A 856 7.55 -13.42 -28.90
C ARG A 856 9.08 -13.21 -28.85
N PRO A 857 9.75 -13.48 -27.72
CA PRO A 857 11.21 -13.49 -27.63
C PRO A 857 11.85 -14.44 -28.64
N THR A 858 13.02 -14.06 -29.17
CA THR A 858 13.81 -14.95 -30.03
C THR A 858 14.36 -16.10 -29.20
N SER A 859 14.34 -17.32 -29.77
CA SER A 859 14.98 -18.49 -29.18
C SER A 859 16.50 -18.30 -29.11
N SER A 860 17.16 -19.14 -28.30
CA SER A 860 18.56 -19.00 -27.93
C SER A 860 19.20 -20.38 -27.80
N SER A 861 20.53 -20.43 -27.90
CA SER A 861 21.33 -21.63 -27.61
C SER A 861 21.11 -22.18 -26.20
N SER A 862 20.79 -21.30 -25.23
CA SER A 862 20.59 -21.65 -23.83
C SER A 862 19.13 -21.51 -23.40
N VAL A 863 18.60 -22.57 -22.79
CA VAL A 863 17.23 -22.63 -22.24
C VAL A 863 16.99 -21.68 -21.06
N LEU A 864 18.05 -21.12 -20.46
CA LEU A 864 17.99 -20.12 -19.39
C LEU A 864 18.01 -18.68 -19.90
N ARG A 865 18.37 -18.44 -21.17
CA ARG A 865 18.74 -17.12 -21.70
C ARG A 865 18.01 -16.81 -23.00
N ALA A 866 16.73 -16.42 -22.94
CA ALA A 866 16.00 -15.91 -24.10
C ALA A 866 16.49 -14.50 -24.53
N ILE A 867 16.33 -14.13 -25.79
CA ILE A 867 16.66 -12.79 -26.31
C ILE A 867 15.38 -11.93 -26.35
N PRO A 868 15.31 -10.77 -25.68
CA PRO A 868 14.14 -9.89 -25.75
C PRO A 868 13.82 -9.45 -27.19
N PRO A 869 12.54 -9.27 -27.56
CA PRO A 869 12.19 -8.81 -28.92
C PRO A 869 12.76 -7.43 -29.24
N PHE A 870 12.78 -6.54 -28.25
CA PHE A 870 13.31 -5.19 -28.31
C PHE A 870 14.53 -5.12 -27.40
N TYR A 871 15.70 -5.00 -28.01
CA TYR A 871 17.03 -5.16 -27.42
C TYR A 871 18.03 -4.32 -28.25
N PRO A 872 19.20 -3.93 -27.71
CA PRO A 872 20.24 -3.29 -28.50
C PRO A 872 20.46 -3.95 -29.87
N ARG A 873 20.55 -3.11 -30.90
CA ARG A 873 20.71 -3.51 -32.32
C ARG A 873 22.06 -3.02 -32.80
N VAL A 874 22.78 -3.84 -33.58
CA VAL A 874 24.00 -3.40 -34.27
C VAL A 874 23.70 -2.15 -35.11
N ASP A 875 24.38 -1.05 -34.82
CA ASP A 875 24.37 0.18 -35.60
C ASP A 875 25.78 0.59 -36.07
N ASN A 876 26.82 -0.11 -35.57
CA ASN A 876 28.24 0.20 -35.79
C ASN A 876 28.62 1.65 -35.41
N GLU A 877 27.88 2.23 -34.45
CA GLU A 877 28.15 3.51 -33.80
C GLU A 877 28.26 3.33 -32.28
N ILE A 878 27.29 2.65 -31.67
CA ILE A 878 27.23 2.33 -30.24
C ILE A 878 27.34 0.82 -30.02
N VAL A 879 26.73 0.03 -30.90
CA VAL A 879 26.71 -1.43 -30.82
C VAL A 879 27.27 -2.02 -32.10
N PHE A 880 28.33 -2.81 -31.96
CA PHE A 880 29.12 -3.35 -33.06
C PHE A 880 28.82 -4.83 -33.33
N ASP A 881 29.04 -5.28 -34.57
CA ASP A 881 29.04 -6.69 -34.94
C ASP A 881 30.39 -7.38 -34.69
N ASP A 882 31.51 -6.65 -34.84
CA ASP A 882 32.88 -7.16 -34.75
C ASP A 882 33.59 -6.85 -33.42
N TYR A 883 32.95 -7.16 -32.28
CA TYR A 883 33.58 -6.97 -30.97
C TYR A 883 34.88 -7.79 -30.78
N VAL A 884 35.03 -8.92 -31.49
CA VAL A 884 36.24 -9.76 -31.42
C VAL A 884 37.44 -8.98 -31.96
N SER A 885 37.39 -8.49 -33.21
CA SER A 885 38.52 -7.77 -33.80
C SER A 885 38.77 -6.43 -33.10
N LEU A 886 37.72 -5.76 -32.62
CA LEU A 886 37.87 -4.55 -31.79
C LEU A 886 38.59 -4.86 -30.46
N THR A 887 38.28 -5.99 -29.81
CA THR A 887 38.95 -6.43 -28.59
C THR A 887 40.42 -6.79 -28.85
N GLU A 888 40.70 -7.61 -29.86
CA GLU A 888 42.06 -8.09 -30.17
C GLU A 888 43.00 -6.96 -30.61
N SER A 889 42.49 -6.04 -31.44
CA SER A 889 43.25 -4.85 -31.89
C SER A 889 43.45 -3.80 -30.79
N GLY A 890 42.74 -3.91 -29.67
CA GLY A 890 42.76 -2.89 -28.62
C GLY A 890 41.94 -1.64 -28.96
N SER A 891 41.00 -1.72 -29.90
CA SER A 891 40.14 -0.62 -30.36
C SER A 891 38.98 -0.37 -29.38
N PHE A 892 39.34 0.07 -28.18
CA PHE A 892 38.45 0.44 -27.09
C PHE A 892 39.11 1.52 -26.21
N ALA A 893 38.30 2.33 -25.53
CA ALA A 893 38.74 3.33 -24.57
C ALA A 893 39.63 2.71 -23.49
N LYS A 894 40.81 3.28 -23.25
CA LYS A 894 41.83 2.75 -22.32
C LYS A 894 41.51 3.06 -20.85
N LEU A 895 40.29 2.72 -20.45
CA LEU A 895 39.73 2.93 -19.12
C LEU A 895 39.93 1.69 -18.23
N PRO A 896 40.41 1.84 -16.99
CA PRO A 896 40.41 0.75 -16.02
C PRO A 896 39.00 0.18 -15.80
N ILE A 897 38.92 -1.13 -15.55
CA ILE A 897 37.63 -1.83 -15.42
C ILE A 897 37.60 -2.89 -14.31
N LEU A 898 36.52 -2.89 -13.53
CA LEU A 898 36.18 -3.94 -12.57
C LEU A 898 35.04 -4.80 -13.13
N PHE A 899 35.37 -6.02 -13.55
CA PHE A 899 34.40 -7.05 -13.89
C PHE A 899 34.04 -7.90 -12.66
N GLY A 900 32.92 -8.59 -12.72
CA GLY A 900 32.64 -9.67 -11.78
C GLY A 900 31.40 -10.48 -12.15
N ASN A 901 31.15 -11.54 -11.41
CA ASN A 901 29.90 -12.30 -11.49
C ASN A 901 29.60 -13.04 -10.19
N ASN A 902 28.34 -13.40 -10.00
CA ASN A 902 27.93 -14.24 -8.88
C ASN A 902 28.23 -15.71 -9.20
N ASN A 903 28.41 -16.55 -8.18
CA ASN A 903 28.82 -17.94 -8.40
C ASN A 903 27.68 -18.81 -8.96
N ASN A 904 26.43 -18.47 -8.67
CA ASN A 904 25.25 -19.28 -8.95
C ASN A 904 24.17 -18.42 -9.67
N GLU A 905 24.58 -17.66 -10.70
CA GLU A 905 23.73 -16.72 -11.47
C GLU A 905 22.38 -17.35 -11.88
N ASP A 906 22.40 -18.63 -12.23
CA ASP A 906 21.23 -19.45 -12.59
C ASP A 906 20.15 -19.49 -11.50
N GLY A 907 20.49 -19.23 -10.24
CA GLY A 907 19.55 -19.20 -9.12
C GLY A 907 18.36 -18.26 -9.35
N TYR A 908 18.57 -17.15 -10.07
CA TYR A 908 17.47 -16.31 -10.54
C TYR A 908 16.85 -16.88 -11.82
N TYR A 909 17.66 -17.16 -12.86
CA TYR A 909 17.19 -17.57 -14.19
C TYR A 909 16.38 -18.88 -14.22
N ARG A 910 16.56 -19.77 -13.24
CA ARG A 910 15.74 -20.98 -13.06
C ARG A 910 14.27 -20.67 -12.76
N ILE A 911 13.97 -19.53 -12.16
CA ILE A 911 12.60 -19.10 -11.82
C ILE A 911 11.78 -18.79 -13.09
N PRO A 912 12.18 -17.86 -13.99
CA PRO A 912 11.47 -17.63 -15.23
C PRO A 912 11.57 -18.81 -16.20
N ALA A 913 12.63 -19.63 -16.17
CA ALA A 913 12.67 -20.88 -16.94
C ALA A 913 11.55 -21.84 -16.50
N TYR A 914 11.41 -22.08 -15.18
CA TYR A 914 10.34 -22.89 -14.62
C TYR A 914 8.95 -22.33 -14.93
N GLY A 915 8.79 -20.99 -14.88
CA GLY A 915 7.55 -20.32 -15.28
C GLY A 915 7.15 -20.54 -16.75
N ASN A 916 8.11 -20.90 -17.60
CA ASN A 916 7.90 -21.31 -19.00
C ASN A 916 7.86 -22.85 -19.18
N GLY A 917 7.77 -23.62 -18.10
CA GLY A 917 7.72 -25.09 -18.12
C GLY A 917 9.09 -25.77 -18.32
N VAL A 918 10.20 -25.04 -18.15
CA VAL A 918 11.55 -25.55 -18.37
C VAL A 918 12.28 -25.79 -17.03
N VAL A 919 12.76 -27.00 -16.83
CA VAL A 919 13.72 -27.33 -15.76
C VAL A 919 15.08 -27.64 -16.42
N PRO A 920 16.10 -26.78 -16.26
CA PRO A 920 17.40 -26.98 -16.90
C PRO A 920 18.18 -28.14 -16.27
N THR A 921 18.96 -28.87 -17.07
CA THR A 921 19.89 -29.89 -16.55
C THR A 921 21.14 -29.23 -15.94
N PRO A 922 21.91 -29.94 -15.09
CA PRO A 922 23.18 -29.42 -14.56
C PRO A 922 24.17 -28.99 -15.64
N GLU A 923 24.20 -29.69 -16.78
CA GLU A 923 25.06 -29.36 -17.92
C GLU A 923 24.60 -28.07 -18.60
N GLN A 924 23.29 -27.87 -18.75
CA GLN A 924 22.73 -26.62 -19.29
C GLN A 924 22.99 -25.42 -18.36
N VAL A 925 22.94 -25.63 -17.04
CA VAL A 925 23.34 -24.61 -16.05
C VAL A 925 24.83 -24.30 -16.16
N ALA A 926 25.70 -25.33 -16.17
CA ALA A 926 27.14 -25.15 -16.29
C ALA A 926 27.54 -24.41 -17.59
N SER A 927 26.95 -24.80 -18.72
CA SER A 927 27.14 -24.12 -20.01
C SER A 927 26.71 -22.66 -19.92
N PHE A 928 25.51 -22.37 -19.40
CA PHE A 928 25.02 -21.00 -19.23
C PHE A 928 25.94 -20.11 -18.37
N LEU A 929 26.45 -20.64 -17.25
CA LEU A 929 27.36 -19.93 -16.34
C LEU A 929 28.73 -19.62 -16.95
N LEU A 930 29.24 -20.53 -17.78
CA LEU A 930 30.50 -20.35 -18.51
C LEU A 930 30.31 -19.39 -19.70
N GLU A 931 29.34 -19.66 -20.57
CA GLU A 931 29.02 -18.88 -21.77
C GLU A 931 28.74 -17.41 -21.47
N SER A 932 27.95 -17.13 -20.42
CA SER A 932 27.34 -15.80 -20.23
C SER A 932 28.08 -14.93 -19.21
N PHE A 933 28.92 -15.51 -18.35
CA PHE A 933 29.56 -14.77 -17.25
C PHE A 933 31.05 -15.08 -17.09
N THR A 934 31.40 -16.33 -16.79
CA THR A 934 32.79 -16.68 -16.39
C THR A 934 33.76 -16.45 -17.55
N CYS A 935 33.46 -17.00 -18.74
CA CYS A 935 34.35 -16.86 -19.90
C CYS A 935 34.38 -15.45 -20.49
N PRO A 936 33.23 -14.74 -20.65
CA PRO A 936 33.23 -13.32 -21.02
C PRO A 936 34.07 -12.44 -20.11
N ASN A 937 34.01 -12.62 -18.79
CA ASN A 937 34.79 -11.83 -17.83
C ASN A 937 36.30 -12.09 -17.98
N SER A 938 36.72 -13.36 -18.04
CA SER A 938 38.13 -13.72 -18.21
C SER A 938 38.69 -13.26 -19.57
N TYR A 939 37.93 -13.43 -20.66
CA TYR A 939 38.33 -12.98 -22.00
C TYR A 939 38.53 -11.47 -22.05
N GLN A 940 37.57 -10.69 -21.53
CA GLN A 940 37.69 -9.24 -21.51
C GLN A 940 38.82 -8.77 -20.57
N ALA A 941 38.95 -9.33 -19.38
CA ALA A 941 40.02 -8.94 -18.44
C ALA A 941 41.42 -9.23 -19.01
N GLU A 942 41.62 -10.38 -19.66
CA GLU A 942 42.87 -10.69 -20.35
C GLU A 942 43.14 -9.74 -21.52
N ALA A 943 42.14 -9.41 -22.33
CA ALA A 943 42.29 -8.47 -23.42
C ALA A 943 42.64 -7.05 -22.94
N ARG A 944 42.05 -6.58 -21.83
CA ARG A 944 42.44 -5.31 -21.19
C ARG A 944 43.89 -5.37 -20.69
N ARG A 945 44.27 -6.44 -19.98
CA ARG A 945 45.63 -6.69 -19.47
C ARG A 945 46.68 -6.70 -20.58
N ALA A 946 46.44 -7.44 -21.66
CA ALA A 946 47.32 -7.54 -22.83
C ALA A 946 47.51 -6.17 -23.54
N GLN A 947 46.53 -5.29 -23.43
CA GLN A 947 46.55 -3.92 -23.97
C GLN A 947 47.03 -2.87 -22.94
N GLY A 948 47.59 -3.30 -21.80
CA GLY A 948 48.15 -2.43 -20.76
C GLY A 948 47.11 -1.69 -19.91
N VAL A 949 45.83 -2.05 -20.00
CA VAL A 949 44.72 -1.43 -19.27
C VAL A 949 44.47 -2.19 -17.96
N PRO A 950 44.48 -1.53 -16.78
CA PRO A 950 44.20 -2.20 -15.52
C PRO A 950 42.81 -2.83 -15.48
N ALA A 951 42.74 -4.11 -15.13
CA ALA A 951 41.50 -4.85 -14.98
C ALA A 951 41.51 -5.68 -13.70
N TRP A 952 40.32 -5.92 -13.14
CA TRP A 952 40.08 -6.79 -12.00
C TRP A 952 38.85 -7.65 -12.28
N VAL A 953 38.83 -8.86 -11.71
CA VAL A 953 37.67 -9.77 -11.78
C VAL A 953 37.36 -10.25 -10.37
N TYR A 954 36.10 -10.16 -9.95
CA TYR A 954 35.61 -10.81 -8.74
C TYR A 954 34.58 -11.91 -9.02
N ARG A 955 34.52 -12.90 -8.14
CA ARG A 955 33.47 -13.92 -8.10
C ARG A 955 32.84 -13.96 -6.71
N TYR A 956 31.54 -13.74 -6.63
CA TYR A 956 30.82 -13.57 -5.37
C TYR A 956 30.01 -14.83 -4.98
N PHE A 957 30.15 -15.29 -3.74
CA PHE A 957 29.63 -16.57 -3.24
C PHE A 957 28.56 -16.45 -2.14
N GLY A 958 28.26 -15.24 -1.68
CA GLY A 958 27.43 -15.02 -0.49
C GLY A 958 25.98 -15.51 -0.66
N ASP A 959 25.58 -16.43 0.21
CA ASP A 959 24.25 -17.02 0.29
C ASP A 959 23.66 -16.72 1.69
N TRP A 960 23.07 -15.53 1.82
CA TRP A 960 22.57 -15.03 3.10
C TRP A 960 21.10 -15.38 3.30
N ASP A 961 20.73 -15.82 4.52
CA ASP A 961 19.36 -16.25 4.85
C ASP A 961 18.29 -15.19 4.56
N ASN A 962 18.63 -13.89 4.64
CA ASN A 962 17.71 -12.79 4.34
C ASN A 962 17.57 -12.47 2.85
N THR A 963 18.55 -12.79 2.01
CA THR A 963 18.50 -12.49 0.56
C THR A 963 18.26 -13.73 -0.30
N ARG A 964 18.41 -14.94 0.25
CA ARG A 964 18.21 -16.22 -0.45
C ARG A 964 16.80 -16.31 -1.06
N LEU A 965 16.67 -16.82 -2.28
CA LEU A 965 15.38 -17.01 -2.96
C LEU A 965 14.77 -18.39 -2.64
N PHE A 966 15.57 -19.45 -2.70
CA PHE A 966 15.20 -20.83 -2.35
C PHE A 966 16.46 -21.58 -1.85
N PRO A 967 16.37 -22.73 -1.14
CA PRO A 967 17.52 -23.39 -0.51
C PRO A 967 18.76 -23.65 -1.37
N THR A 968 18.61 -23.69 -2.70
CA THR A 968 19.71 -23.89 -3.67
C THR A 968 19.89 -22.72 -4.64
N SER A 969 19.35 -21.52 -4.34
CA SER A 969 19.55 -20.33 -5.19
C SER A 969 20.98 -19.79 -5.11
N GLY A 970 21.63 -19.98 -3.97
CA GLY A 970 23.00 -19.51 -3.69
C GLY A 970 23.18 -18.02 -3.98
N ALA A 971 24.38 -17.67 -4.45
CA ALA A 971 24.67 -16.35 -4.99
C ALA A 971 24.04 -16.17 -6.39
N TYR A 972 22.76 -15.79 -6.46
CA TYR A 972 21.99 -15.62 -7.69
C TYR A 972 22.26 -14.29 -8.41
N HIS A 973 21.73 -14.15 -9.64
CA HIS A 973 21.93 -12.94 -10.45
C HIS A 973 21.46 -11.66 -9.75
N GLY A 974 22.40 -10.71 -9.55
CA GLY A 974 22.15 -9.42 -8.92
C GLY A 974 22.14 -9.39 -7.39
N VAL A 975 22.34 -10.51 -6.69
CA VAL A 975 22.34 -10.54 -5.21
C VAL A 975 23.48 -9.70 -4.58
N ASP A 976 24.59 -9.54 -5.30
CA ASP A 976 25.75 -8.75 -4.90
C ASP A 976 25.46 -7.24 -4.83
N LEU A 977 24.43 -6.77 -5.53
CA LEU A 977 23.92 -5.40 -5.40
C LEU A 977 23.52 -5.04 -3.98
N HIS A 978 23.06 -6.01 -3.18
CA HIS A 978 22.80 -5.81 -1.76
C HIS A 978 24.07 -5.42 -0.98
N MET A 979 25.24 -5.89 -1.40
CA MET A 979 26.53 -5.55 -0.79
C MET A 979 27.07 -4.22 -1.32
N VAL A 980 26.68 -3.80 -2.53
CA VAL A 980 27.01 -2.48 -3.10
C VAL A 980 26.15 -1.38 -2.46
N PHE A 981 24.82 -1.48 -2.58
CA PHE A 981 23.90 -0.45 -2.11
C PHE A 981 23.60 -0.54 -0.60
N GLY A 982 23.88 -1.67 0.05
CA GLY A 982 23.66 -1.86 1.50
C GLY A 982 22.19 -2.04 1.92
N ALA A 983 21.26 -2.07 0.97
CA ALA A 983 19.82 -2.05 1.19
C ALA A 983 19.17 -3.45 1.31
N SER A 984 19.90 -4.49 1.77
CA SER A 984 19.37 -5.86 1.87
C SER A 984 18.13 -5.96 2.75
N GLU A 985 18.09 -5.18 3.84
CA GLU A 985 16.99 -5.14 4.80
C GLU A 985 15.75 -4.46 4.21
N ASP A 986 15.92 -3.31 3.55
CA ASP A 986 14.83 -2.61 2.85
C ASP A 986 14.17 -3.50 1.78
N VAL A 987 14.96 -4.29 1.02
CA VAL A 987 14.42 -5.21 -0.01
C VAL A 987 13.78 -6.46 0.59
N SER A 988 14.43 -7.12 1.55
CA SER A 988 13.97 -8.43 2.08
C SER A 988 12.95 -8.32 3.20
N GLY A 989 13.06 -7.30 4.06
CA GLY A 989 12.31 -7.15 5.31
C GLY A 989 12.95 -7.92 6.48
N ILE A 990 14.18 -8.42 6.29
CA ILE A 990 14.90 -9.24 7.25
C ILE A 990 16.30 -8.64 7.45
N ALA A 991 16.62 -8.32 8.70
CA ALA A 991 17.86 -7.67 9.08
C ALA A 991 19.10 -8.44 8.62
N ALA A 992 20.13 -7.70 8.20
CA ALA A 992 21.38 -8.30 7.75
C ALA A 992 22.11 -9.04 8.89
N SER A 993 22.80 -10.13 8.55
CA SER A 993 23.70 -10.79 9.51
C SER A 993 24.98 -9.97 9.72
N GLU A 994 25.72 -10.20 10.81
CA GLU A 994 26.98 -9.48 11.04
C GLU A 994 28.08 -9.79 9.99
N PRO A 995 28.31 -11.05 9.57
CA PRO A 995 29.22 -11.33 8.45
C PRO A 995 28.75 -10.69 7.13
N GLN A 996 27.45 -10.59 6.89
CA GLN A 996 26.89 -9.89 5.73
C GLN A 996 27.19 -8.39 5.78
N ARG A 997 26.93 -7.69 6.91
CA ARG A 997 27.30 -6.27 7.06
C ARG A 997 28.78 -6.01 6.85
N ARG A 998 29.65 -6.88 7.35
CA ARG A 998 31.10 -6.80 7.11
C ARG A 998 31.46 -7.02 5.63
N THR A 999 30.74 -7.88 4.92
CA THR A 999 30.86 -8.08 3.47
C THR A 999 30.40 -6.85 2.70
N THR A 1000 29.24 -6.26 3.04
CA THR A 1000 28.76 -4.98 2.49
C THR A 1000 29.82 -3.88 2.62
N ALA A 1001 30.41 -3.73 3.82
CA ALA A 1001 31.44 -2.73 4.06
C ALA A 1001 32.71 -2.96 3.20
N LEU A 1002 33.09 -4.21 2.95
CA LEU A 1002 34.20 -4.55 2.05
C LEU A 1002 33.89 -4.20 0.59
N VAL A 1003 32.72 -4.59 0.09
CA VAL A 1003 32.30 -4.34 -1.31
C VAL A 1003 32.15 -2.84 -1.58
N GLN A 1004 31.49 -2.10 -0.67
CA GLN A 1004 31.39 -0.64 -0.75
C GLN A 1004 32.76 0.03 -0.75
N ARG A 1005 33.67 -0.39 0.13
CA ARG A 1005 35.04 0.13 0.16
C ARG A 1005 35.79 -0.15 -1.15
N ALA A 1006 35.59 -1.32 -1.77
CA ALA A 1006 36.17 -1.64 -3.08
C ALA A 1006 35.63 -0.74 -4.19
N TRP A 1007 34.31 -0.60 -4.31
CA TRP A 1007 33.70 0.26 -5.34
C TRP A 1007 34.09 1.74 -5.15
N ALA A 1008 34.14 2.24 -3.91
CA ALA A 1008 34.57 3.61 -3.64
C ALA A 1008 36.07 3.83 -3.85
N ALA A 1009 36.92 2.85 -3.53
CA ALA A 1009 38.35 2.91 -3.80
C ALA A 1009 38.62 2.94 -5.31
N PHE A 1010 37.95 2.07 -6.08
CA PHE A 1010 38.01 2.08 -7.54
C PHE A 1010 37.52 3.41 -8.12
N ALA A 1011 36.37 3.93 -7.68
CA ALA A 1011 35.87 5.20 -8.20
C ALA A 1011 36.79 6.39 -7.87
N GLY A 1012 37.48 6.36 -6.72
CA GLY A 1012 38.40 7.42 -6.32
C GLY A 1012 39.76 7.38 -7.01
N ASP A 1013 40.22 6.19 -7.37
CA ASP A 1013 41.40 5.94 -8.19
C ASP A 1013 41.18 4.62 -8.98
N PRO A 1014 40.71 4.70 -10.24
CA PRO A 1014 40.46 3.51 -11.05
C PRO A 1014 41.73 2.73 -11.43
N VAL A 1015 42.92 3.34 -11.35
CA VAL A 1015 44.18 2.73 -11.78
C VAL A 1015 44.83 1.92 -10.67
N ASP A 1016 44.83 2.44 -9.43
CA ASP A 1016 45.52 1.83 -8.29
C ASP A 1016 44.68 1.72 -7.01
N GLY A 1017 43.46 2.27 -6.95
CA GLY A 1017 42.65 2.31 -5.74
C GLY A 1017 42.32 0.93 -5.16
N LEU A 1018 41.94 -0.04 -6.00
CA LEU A 1018 41.66 -1.41 -5.55
C LEU A 1018 42.90 -2.10 -4.96
N SER A 1019 44.06 -1.96 -5.61
CA SER A 1019 45.30 -2.59 -5.17
C SER A 1019 45.94 -1.89 -3.97
N SER A 1020 45.87 -0.56 -3.89
CA SER A 1020 46.50 0.24 -2.83
C SER A 1020 45.64 0.40 -1.57
N VAL A 1021 44.31 0.53 -1.71
CA VAL A 1021 43.39 0.79 -0.58
C VAL A 1021 42.74 -0.49 -0.05
N VAL A 1022 42.57 -1.51 -0.90
CA VAL A 1022 41.87 -2.77 -0.55
C VAL A 1022 42.78 -3.99 -0.64
N GLY A 1023 43.90 -3.90 -1.35
CA GLY A 1023 44.83 -5.01 -1.55
C GLY A 1023 44.40 -6.01 -2.61
N TRP A 1024 43.48 -5.63 -3.52
CA TRP A 1024 43.02 -6.54 -4.59
C TRP A 1024 44.04 -6.57 -5.74
N PRO A 1025 44.56 -7.76 -6.10
CA PRO A 1025 45.49 -7.91 -7.23
C PRO A 1025 44.80 -7.56 -8.55
N ARG A 1026 45.51 -6.89 -9.46
CA ARG A 1026 45.08 -6.76 -10.86
C ARG A 1026 45.00 -8.16 -11.49
N PHE A 1027 44.07 -8.35 -12.42
CA PHE A 1027 43.88 -9.61 -13.12
C PHE A 1027 45.16 -10.04 -13.85
N ASP A 1028 45.62 -11.27 -13.60
CA ASP A 1028 46.67 -11.95 -14.35
C ASP A 1028 46.44 -13.47 -14.26
N PRO A 1029 46.29 -14.18 -15.39
CA PRO A 1029 45.97 -15.62 -15.38
C PRO A 1029 47.09 -16.50 -14.79
N GLY A 1030 48.32 -15.99 -14.66
CA GLY A 1030 49.44 -16.72 -14.06
C GLY A 1030 49.46 -16.72 -12.53
N GLU A 1031 48.83 -15.71 -11.91
CA GLU A 1031 48.92 -15.37 -10.48
C GLU A 1031 47.59 -15.57 -9.74
N GLU A 1032 47.60 -15.49 -8.41
CA GLU A 1032 46.36 -15.50 -7.60
C GLU A 1032 45.61 -14.17 -7.73
N SER A 1033 44.99 -13.92 -8.88
CA SER A 1033 44.38 -12.63 -9.22
C SER A 1033 42.85 -12.58 -9.16
N LEU A 1034 42.16 -13.71 -9.13
CA LEU A 1034 40.69 -13.76 -9.09
C LEU A 1034 40.22 -13.53 -7.66
N VAL A 1035 39.45 -12.46 -7.44
CA VAL A 1035 38.97 -12.07 -6.11
C VAL A 1035 37.70 -12.86 -5.76
N LEU A 1036 37.78 -13.78 -4.81
CA LEU A 1036 36.61 -14.50 -4.29
C LEU A 1036 36.05 -13.74 -3.08
N LEU A 1037 34.76 -13.43 -3.13
CA LEU A 1037 34.05 -12.67 -2.09
C LEU A 1037 32.96 -13.54 -1.44
N ALA A 1038 32.80 -13.43 -0.12
CA ALA A 1038 31.76 -14.13 0.65
C ALA A 1038 31.80 -15.67 0.54
N VAL A 1039 32.99 -16.25 0.29
CA VAL A 1039 33.18 -17.71 0.30
C VAL A 1039 32.89 -18.24 1.71
N ASP A 1040 32.05 -19.27 1.81
CA ASP A 1040 31.54 -19.81 3.07
C ASP A 1040 30.83 -18.75 3.94
N ASN A 1041 30.26 -17.70 3.33
CA ASN A 1041 29.72 -16.52 4.00
C ASN A 1041 30.75 -15.76 4.90
N SER A 1042 32.05 -15.92 4.61
CA SER A 1042 33.12 -15.16 5.28
C SER A 1042 33.24 -13.73 4.72
N PRO A 1043 33.38 -12.69 5.56
CA PRO A 1043 33.58 -11.31 5.11
C PRO A 1043 34.99 -11.00 4.59
N GLU A 1044 35.85 -12.02 4.46
CA GLU A 1044 37.23 -11.87 3.99
C GLU A 1044 37.34 -12.24 2.51
N ALA A 1045 38.02 -11.39 1.73
CA ALA A 1045 38.39 -11.72 0.36
C ALA A 1045 39.45 -12.83 0.35
N ARG A 1046 39.28 -13.81 -0.53
CA ARG A 1046 40.31 -14.81 -0.86
C ARG A 1046 40.76 -14.56 -2.29
N PHE A 1047 42.02 -14.85 -2.61
CA PHE A 1047 42.54 -14.75 -3.97
C PHE A 1047 42.89 -16.15 -4.46
N VAL A 1048 42.60 -16.43 -5.73
CA VAL A 1048 42.95 -17.69 -6.39
C VAL A 1048 43.36 -17.40 -7.84
N LYS A 1049 43.99 -18.36 -8.49
CA LYS A 1049 44.23 -18.26 -9.94
C LYS A 1049 42.92 -18.33 -10.73
N PRO A 1050 42.75 -17.54 -11.80
CA PRO A 1050 41.56 -17.61 -12.65
C PRO A 1050 41.27 -19.03 -13.19
N GLU A 1051 42.31 -19.82 -13.46
CA GLU A 1051 42.24 -21.20 -13.98
C GLU A 1051 41.35 -22.15 -13.15
N VAL A 1052 41.12 -21.84 -11.86
CA VAL A 1052 40.20 -22.60 -10.99
C VAL A 1052 38.75 -22.59 -11.51
N TYR A 1053 38.35 -21.54 -12.25
CA TYR A 1053 37.00 -21.37 -12.78
C TYR A 1053 36.94 -21.21 -14.30
N ASP A 1054 37.99 -20.69 -14.94
CA ASP A 1054 38.00 -20.39 -16.38
C ASP A 1054 38.77 -21.38 -17.27
N ALA A 1055 39.40 -22.41 -16.71
CA ALA A 1055 40.04 -23.47 -17.51
C ALA A 1055 39.17 -24.08 -18.63
N PRO A 1056 37.83 -24.26 -18.48
CA PRO A 1056 36.97 -24.74 -19.57
C PRO A 1056 36.82 -23.75 -20.75
N CYS A 1057 37.10 -22.46 -20.56
CA CYS A 1057 36.69 -21.39 -21.47
C CYS A 1057 37.32 -21.50 -22.87
N SER A 1058 38.48 -22.14 -22.98
CA SER A 1058 39.12 -22.47 -24.28
C SER A 1058 38.24 -23.31 -25.22
N THR A 1059 37.21 -24.00 -24.69
CA THR A 1059 36.26 -24.81 -25.46
C THR A 1059 34.81 -24.29 -25.44
N ILE A 1060 34.57 -23.12 -24.82
CA ILE A 1060 33.22 -22.54 -24.66
C ILE A 1060 33.01 -21.42 -25.67
N THR A 1061 31.93 -21.49 -26.45
CA THR A 1061 31.49 -20.35 -27.29
C THR A 1061 30.76 -19.35 -26.40
N MET A 1062 31.32 -18.16 -26.21
CA MET A 1062 30.71 -17.11 -25.38
C MET A 1062 29.29 -16.74 -25.84
N GLY A 1063 28.44 -16.31 -24.90
CA GLY A 1063 27.01 -16.14 -25.09
C GLY A 1063 26.63 -15.23 -26.26
N ALA A 1064 27.39 -14.15 -26.50
CA ALA A 1064 27.18 -13.27 -27.65
C ALA A 1064 27.55 -13.91 -29.01
N LEU A 1065 28.55 -14.78 -29.03
CA LEU A 1065 29.07 -15.43 -30.23
C LEU A 1065 28.28 -16.70 -30.61
N ALA A 1066 27.45 -17.23 -29.71
CA ALA A 1066 26.70 -18.47 -29.87
C ALA A 1066 25.44 -18.35 -30.75
N THR A 1067 25.34 -17.32 -31.60
CA THR A 1067 24.17 -17.03 -32.44
C THR A 1067 24.49 -17.33 -33.91
N PRO A 1068 24.08 -18.49 -34.47
CA PRO A 1068 24.05 -18.65 -35.92
C PRO A 1068 23.01 -17.69 -36.49
N ALA A 1069 23.28 -17.10 -37.65
CA ALA A 1069 22.23 -16.42 -38.40
C ALA A 1069 21.12 -17.44 -38.75
N PRO A 1070 19.84 -17.16 -38.47
CA PRO A 1070 18.75 -17.97 -39.00
C PRO A 1070 18.78 -17.87 -40.54
N ALA A 1071 18.69 -19.02 -41.20
CA ALA A 1071 18.73 -19.17 -42.66
C ALA A 1071 17.47 -18.63 -43.34
#